data_AF-A0AA96NS59-F1
#
_entry.id   AF-A0AA96NS59-F1
#
_cell.length_a   1.000
_cell.length_b   1.000
_cell.length_c   1.000
_cell.angle_alpha   90.00
_cell.angle_beta   90.00
_cell.angle_gamma   90.00
#
_symmetry.space_group_name_H-M   'P 1'
#
loop_
_entity.id
_entity.type
_entity.pdbx_description
1 polymer ?
#
loop_
_entity_poly.entity_id
_entity_poly.type
_entity_poly.pdbx_seq_one_letter_code
_entity_poly.pdbx_strand_id
1 'polypeptide(L)'
;MSYSVKAHNLGGIQSYGESITSFSAALTAAAAQTQRSFTDRVGGQRGEVIKAFFGKLNILQDQVFQQAPEALKAYGEGVSEFGHTVQGLGFGKFAYTDKGAIDGIVNTLKGPQYEEMIAKKNGLKSLMEEAQEALGFGTVDFTGYDERAQGFINDEVNARNTTHQGISDADDALKTIAETGKAAFEDLAGVIKNAQAIISAGPERTYNNIMKNKAVTVEKLDYLDFIQNEADAEIMLAAWEGNLEKTGKIDPKTISQSGYLIISMEISSAVEENDKDKIERYFDSFGKLDVETTKAHIKNLKEVNKGYAKNLIAVQAGLKEAKYDENSPEMLALKKRLNAINKFNGLLQSVEELNIGTSTSSNYSSSTMYTHHTEYGFKILDLGKENDVIQFEVTENQDGVLKTKRYSSSISQTVSDEALSEAVKGLGDSVEKKEKEGMHNFLNILNAAADFVPGGKPTKVALGAFKAILNSVDSSIDLSGGAATVGSAVPEKIKIGGKEIPVKEFTTGTGRLLAAWKKHEDNLSGQNKEILEARMKVINRLTGKGGISLIQENVPKYDVWKGDVPTNTPKVLKIDISNYYDYDAYLREEYLNQYGVKQYFESGITNTSMEEYMKLIDKTTSPEVQEYLKGQSSLTIEKMDENQLRGLVNALDKLPKGREGFVDNYLANNKYREAQ
;
A
#
# COMPACT_ATOMS: atom_id res chain seq x y z
N MET A 1 -32.85 11.87 9.71
CA MET A 1 -32.67 12.90 8.66
C MET A 1 -33.73 12.62 7.59
N SER A 2 -34.57 13.60 7.21
CA SER A 2 -35.48 13.38 6.07
C SER A 2 -34.68 13.48 4.78
N TYR A 3 -34.90 12.53 3.86
CA TYR A 3 -34.29 12.54 2.54
C TYR A 3 -35.01 13.57 1.66
N SER A 4 -34.25 14.46 1.02
CA SER A 4 -34.78 15.51 0.15
C SER A 4 -33.91 15.69 -1.10
N VAL A 5 -34.54 15.81 -2.27
CA VAL A 5 -33.87 16.02 -3.57
C VAL A 5 -34.33 17.34 -4.16
N LYS A 6 -33.39 18.17 -4.63
CA LYS A 6 -33.64 19.47 -5.27
C LYS A 6 -32.89 19.56 -6.61
N ALA A 7 -33.62 19.43 -7.71
CA ALA A 7 -33.09 19.67 -9.06
C ALA A 7 -33.50 21.06 -9.55
N HIS A 8 -32.54 21.96 -9.70
CA HIS A 8 -32.79 23.36 -10.09
C HIS A 8 -32.67 23.63 -11.60
N ASN A 9 -32.10 22.70 -12.36
CA ASN A 9 -31.92 22.85 -13.80
C ASN A 9 -31.85 21.47 -14.49
N LEU A 10 -33.00 20.81 -14.64
CA LEU A 10 -33.08 19.49 -15.27
C LEU A 10 -32.55 19.49 -16.72
N GLY A 11 -32.94 20.48 -17.52
CA GLY A 11 -32.46 20.62 -18.90
C GLY A 11 -30.94 20.84 -18.99
N GLY A 12 -30.34 21.52 -18.02
CA GLY A 12 -28.89 21.69 -17.95
C GLY A 12 -28.15 20.40 -17.62
N ILE A 13 -28.67 19.60 -16.68
CA ILE A 13 -28.10 18.29 -16.33
C ILE A 13 -28.17 17.34 -17.54
N GLN A 14 -29.33 17.31 -18.21
CA GLN A 14 -29.53 16.53 -19.43
C GLN A 14 -28.54 16.95 -20.54
N SER A 15 -28.48 18.25 -20.85
CA SER A 15 -27.59 18.78 -21.90
C SER A 15 -26.12 18.51 -21.60
N TYR A 16 -25.73 18.53 -20.32
CA TYR A 16 -24.37 18.20 -19.89
C TYR A 16 -24.04 16.72 -20.15
N GLY A 17 -24.93 15.80 -19.77
CA GLY A 17 -24.78 14.37 -20.08
C GLY A 17 -24.70 14.11 -21.58
N GLU A 18 -25.62 14.68 -22.36
CA GLU A 18 -25.64 14.57 -23.83
C GLU A 18 -24.38 15.13 -24.49
N SER A 19 -23.82 16.22 -23.96
CA SER A 19 -22.56 16.79 -24.45
C SER A 19 -21.38 15.86 -24.22
N ILE A 20 -21.33 15.16 -23.08
CA ILE A 20 -20.28 14.18 -22.79
C ILE A 20 -20.42 12.97 -23.71
N THR A 21 -21.63 12.47 -23.91
CA THR A 21 -21.93 11.36 -24.83
C THR A 21 -21.56 11.72 -26.27
N SER A 22 -21.80 12.96 -26.69
CA SER A 22 -21.40 13.44 -28.01
C SER A 22 -19.87 13.54 -28.15
N PHE A 23 -19.19 14.02 -27.10
CA PHE A 23 -17.73 14.06 -27.06
C PHE A 23 -17.12 12.65 -27.11
N SER A 24 -17.65 11.70 -26.36
CA SER A 24 -17.16 10.32 -26.36
C SER A 24 -17.35 9.65 -27.73
N ALA A 25 -18.47 9.89 -28.41
CA ALA A 25 -18.68 9.39 -29.77
C ALA A 25 -17.66 9.96 -30.77
N ALA A 26 -17.35 11.26 -30.67
CA ALA A 26 -16.32 11.88 -31.50
C ALA A 26 -14.92 11.30 -31.20
N LEU A 27 -14.63 11.04 -29.92
CA LEU A 27 -13.39 10.41 -29.49
C LEU A 27 -13.28 8.97 -30.01
N THR A 28 -14.35 8.15 -29.91
CA THR A 28 -14.40 6.79 -30.49
C THR A 28 -14.13 6.81 -32.00
N ALA A 29 -14.72 7.76 -32.73
CA ALA A 29 -14.51 7.88 -34.17
C ALA A 29 -13.06 8.22 -34.52
N ALA A 30 -12.42 9.13 -33.78
CA ALA A 30 -11.00 9.47 -33.95
C ALA A 30 -10.07 8.31 -33.55
N ALA A 31 -10.41 7.62 -32.46
CA ALA A 31 -9.69 6.46 -31.95
C ALA A 31 -9.68 5.29 -32.96
N ALA A 32 -10.82 5.00 -33.60
CA ALA A 32 -10.94 3.97 -34.63
C ALA A 32 -10.04 4.21 -35.86
N GLN A 33 -9.68 5.47 -36.15
CA GLN A 33 -8.76 5.81 -37.23
C GLN A 33 -7.28 5.60 -36.84
N THR A 34 -6.99 5.60 -35.54
CA THR A 34 -5.63 5.62 -34.98
C THR A 34 -5.19 4.27 -34.44
N GLN A 35 -6.12 3.46 -33.92
CA GLN A 35 -5.85 2.16 -33.34
C GLN A 35 -5.21 1.21 -34.38
N ARG A 36 -4.08 0.62 -34.01
CA ARG A 36 -3.34 -0.35 -34.83
C ARG A 36 -3.02 -1.57 -33.96
N SER A 37 -3.53 -2.73 -34.31
CA SER A 37 -3.06 -3.96 -33.65
C SER A 37 -1.68 -4.33 -34.18
N PHE A 38 -0.69 -4.37 -33.29
CA PHE A 38 0.63 -4.89 -33.62
C PHE A 38 0.54 -6.42 -33.76
N THR A 39 1.01 -6.96 -34.89
CA THR A 39 0.91 -8.39 -35.23
C THR A 39 2.27 -9.04 -35.47
N ASP A 40 2.35 -10.33 -35.14
CA ASP A 40 3.56 -11.17 -35.10
C ASP A 40 4.23 -11.33 -36.47
N ARG A 41 5.53 -11.03 -36.56
CA ARG A 41 6.39 -11.50 -37.68
C ARG A 41 7.78 -12.00 -37.27
N VAL A 42 8.08 -12.20 -35.98
CA VAL A 42 9.46 -12.53 -35.54
C VAL A 42 9.48 -13.79 -34.67
N GLY A 43 10.27 -14.80 -35.06
CA GLY A 43 10.52 -16.03 -34.30
C GLY A 43 11.87 -16.02 -33.55
N GLY A 44 12.03 -16.92 -32.57
CA GLY A 44 13.23 -17.04 -31.70
C GLY A 44 13.08 -16.36 -30.33
N GLN A 45 14.09 -16.45 -29.44
CA GLN A 45 14.07 -15.89 -28.07
C GLN A 45 13.75 -14.38 -28.03
N ARG A 46 14.20 -13.59 -29.01
CA ARG A 46 13.85 -12.17 -29.14
C ARG A 46 12.40 -11.96 -29.58
N GLY A 47 11.83 -12.92 -30.31
CA GLY A 47 10.42 -12.93 -30.69
C GLY A 47 9.47 -12.98 -29.49
N GLU A 48 9.83 -13.68 -28.41
CA GLU A 48 9.03 -13.73 -27.18
C GLU A 48 8.95 -12.36 -26.49
N VAL A 49 10.08 -11.66 -26.36
CA VAL A 49 10.14 -10.30 -25.79
C VAL A 49 9.38 -9.31 -26.68
N ILE A 50 9.57 -9.37 -28.01
CA ILE A 50 8.84 -8.51 -28.96
C ILE A 50 7.33 -8.76 -28.87
N LYS A 51 6.91 -10.03 -28.77
CA LYS A 51 5.49 -10.39 -28.64
C LYS A 51 4.90 -9.89 -27.32
N ALA A 52 5.62 -10.02 -26.21
CA ALA A 52 5.20 -9.45 -24.93
C ALA A 52 5.06 -7.92 -25.00
N PHE A 53 6.01 -7.24 -25.64
CA PHE A 53 5.96 -5.79 -25.84
C PHE A 53 4.76 -5.37 -26.70
N PHE A 54 4.51 -6.05 -27.83
CA PHE A 54 3.32 -5.79 -28.65
C PHE A 54 2.03 -6.09 -27.89
N GLY A 55 2.00 -7.12 -27.04
CA GLY A 55 0.90 -7.38 -26.13
C GLY A 55 0.59 -6.17 -25.23
N LYS A 56 1.61 -5.61 -24.58
CA LYS A 56 1.46 -4.41 -23.74
C LYS A 56 0.99 -3.19 -24.52
N LEU A 57 1.56 -2.94 -25.71
CA LEU A 57 1.10 -1.85 -26.58
C LEU A 57 -0.35 -2.03 -27.05
N ASN A 58 -0.78 -3.26 -27.32
CA ASN A 58 -2.16 -3.55 -27.71
C ASN A 58 -3.11 -3.34 -26.53
N ILE A 59 -2.73 -3.73 -25.30
CA ILE A 59 -3.50 -3.46 -24.07
C ILE A 59 -3.64 -1.96 -23.84
N LEU A 60 -2.52 -1.22 -23.93
CA LEU A 60 -2.53 0.23 -23.74
C LEU A 60 -3.40 0.93 -24.79
N GLN A 61 -3.35 0.47 -26.05
CA GLN A 61 -4.23 0.97 -27.09
C GLN A 61 -5.70 0.67 -26.81
N ASP A 62 -6.04 -0.53 -26.35
CA ASP A 62 -7.41 -0.87 -25.96
C ASP A 62 -7.92 0.03 -24.83
N GLN A 63 -7.10 0.25 -23.79
CA GLN A 63 -7.45 1.11 -22.67
C GLN A 63 -7.67 2.57 -23.11
N VAL A 64 -6.79 3.13 -23.94
CA VAL A 64 -6.86 4.53 -24.38
C VAL A 64 -7.91 4.76 -25.46
N PHE A 65 -7.99 3.88 -26.46
CA PHE A 65 -8.79 4.09 -27.67
C PHE A 65 -10.17 3.43 -27.63
N GLN A 66 -10.40 2.48 -26.72
CA GLN A 66 -11.70 1.81 -26.57
C GLN A 66 -12.32 2.02 -25.19
N GLN A 67 -11.62 1.69 -24.10
CA GLN A 67 -12.20 1.75 -22.75
C GLN A 67 -12.45 3.19 -22.28
N ALA A 68 -11.54 4.13 -22.59
CA ALA A 68 -11.72 5.54 -22.19
C ALA A 68 -12.96 6.21 -22.82
N PRO A 69 -13.19 6.11 -24.15
CA PRO A 69 -14.44 6.58 -24.75
C PRO A 69 -15.69 5.87 -24.20
N GLU A 70 -15.64 4.56 -23.96
CA GLU A 70 -16.76 3.79 -23.41
C GLU A 70 -17.15 4.26 -22.01
N ALA A 71 -16.18 4.50 -21.12
CA ALA A 71 -16.43 5.02 -19.77
C ALA A 71 -17.01 6.44 -19.81
N LEU A 72 -16.50 7.33 -20.66
CA LEU A 72 -17.04 8.67 -20.86
C LEU A 72 -18.50 8.61 -21.37
N LYS A 73 -18.79 7.71 -22.31
CA LYS A 73 -20.14 7.49 -22.83
C LYS A 73 -21.09 7.03 -21.72
N ALA A 74 -20.72 6.00 -20.96
CA ALA A 74 -21.56 5.47 -19.88
C ALA A 74 -21.86 6.54 -18.81
N TYR A 75 -20.87 7.35 -18.45
CA TYR A 75 -21.07 8.48 -17.54
C TYR A 75 -22.03 9.52 -18.12
N GLY A 76 -21.83 9.93 -19.38
CA GLY A 76 -22.70 10.89 -20.06
C GLY A 76 -24.16 10.42 -20.15
N GLU A 77 -24.37 9.17 -20.56
CA GLU A 77 -25.70 8.54 -20.65
C GLU A 77 -26.38 8.50 -19.27
N GLY A 78 -25.65 8.06 -18.23
CA GLY A 78 -26.17 8.01 -16.86
C GLY A 78 -26.58 9.40 -16.33
N VAL A 79 -25.79 10.44 -16.61
CA VAL A 79 -26.14 11.80 -16.19
C VAL A 79 -27.37 12.33 -16.92
N SER A 80 -27.51 12.05 -18.23
CA SER A 80 -28.71 12.44 -18.97
C SER A 80 -29.97 11.68 -18.55
N GLU A 81 -29.84 10.42 -18.14
CA GLU A 81 -30.96 9.56 -17.72
C GLU A 81 -31.70 10.12 -16.49
N PHE A 82 -30.99 10.75 -15.56
CA PHE A 82 -31.61 11.46 -14.44
C PHE A 82 -32.61 12.52 -14.94
N GLY A 83 -32.18 13.34 -15.91
CA GLY A 83 -33.03 14.36 -16.52
C GLY A 83 -34.26 13.77 -17.20
N HIS A 84 -34.07 12.71 -17.99
CA HIS A 84 -35.15 12.01 -18.68
C HIS A 84 -36.16 11.36 -17.73
N THR A 85 -35.67 10.67 -16.69
CA THR A 85 -36.52 10.01 -15.70
C THR A 85 -37.39 11.02 -14.96
N VAL A 86 -36.78 12.12 -14.47
CA VAL A 86 -37.52 13.14 -13.74
C VAL A 86 -38.50 13.90 -14.66
N GLN A 87 -38.16 14.11 -15.93
CA GLN A 87 -39.11 14.63 -16.93
C GLN A 87 -40.26 13.67 -17.21
N GLY A 88 -39.99 12.36 -17.29
CA GLY A 88 -41.01 11.32 -17.44
C GLY A 88 -42.00 11.27 -16.28
N LEU A 89 -41.58 11.69 -15.08
CA LEU A 89 -42.44 11.89 -13.90
C LEU A 89 -43.25 13.19 -13.93
N GLY A 90 -43.16 13.99 -15.00
CA GLY A 90 -43.96 15.18 -15.23
C GLY A 90 -43.29 16.51 -14.86
N PHE A 91 -41.98 16.52 -14.54
CA PHE A 91 -41.26 17.74 -14.16
C PHE A 91 -40.44 18.32 -15.31
N GLY A 92 -40.70 19.59 -15.68
CA GLY A 92 -39.99 20.21 -16.81
C GLY A 92 -38.62 20.80 -16.46
N LYS A 93 -38.57 21.78 -15.55
CA LYS A 93 -37.37 22.57 -15.25
C LYS A 93 -36.83 22.36 -13.84
N PHE A 94 -37.74 22.20 -12.89
CA PHE A 94 -37.47 22.07 -11.48
C PHE A 94 -38.16 20.83 -10.94
N ALA A 95 -37.47 20.08 -10.08
CA ALA A 95 -38.08 19.02 -9.29
C ALA A 95 -37.64 19.16 -7.84
N TYR A 96 -38.60 19.04 -6.93
CA TYR A 96 -38.34 19.04 -5.49
C TYR A 96 -39.19 17.96 -4.84
N THR A 97 -38.54 17.12 -4.03
CA THR A 97 -39.23 16.16 -3.20
C THR A 97 -38.60 16.09 -1.81
N ASP A 98 -39.42 15.90 -0.79
CA ASP A 98 -39.01 15.73 0.60
C ASP A 98 -39.92 14.71 1.27
N LYS A 99 -39.31 13.68 1.88
CA LYS A 99 -40.07 12.57 2.46
C LYS A 99 -41.00 13.04 3.59
N GLY A 100 -40.54 13.98 4.43
CA GLY A 100 -41.33 14.50 5.55
C GLY A 100 -42.56 15.28 5.07
N ALA A 101 -42.40 16.10 4.03
CA ALA A 101 -43.50 16.83 3.40
C ALA A 101 -44.52 15.89 2.75
N ILE A 102 -44.06 14.85 2.04
CA ILE A 102 -44.94 13.84 1.43
C ILE A 102 -45.72 13.07 2.50
N ASP A 103 -45.06 12.65 3.58
CA ASP A 103 -45.72 11.96 4.69
C ASP A 103 -46.79 12.83 5.35
N GLY A 104 -46.51 14.13 5.51
CA GLY A 104 -47.50 15.10 5.97
C GLY A 104 -48.74 15.14 5.07
N ILE A 105 -48.55 15.29 3.75
CA ILE A 105 -49.65 15.33 2.77
C ILE A 105 -50.45 14.02 2.78
N VAL A 106 -49.79 12.87 2.78
CA VAL A 106 -50.43 11.55 2.81
C VAL A 106 -51.28 11.38 4.06
N ASN A 107 -50.79 11.81 5.22
CA ASN A 107 -51.54 11.76 6.47
C ASN A 107 -52.77 12.69 6.44
N THR A 108 -52.62 13.90 5.89
CA THR A 108 -53.76 14.83 5.72
C THR A 108 -54.84 14.26 4.79
N LEU A 109 -54.45 13.63 3.69
CA LEU A 109 -55.38 13.01 2.74
C LEU A 109 -56.15 11.84 3.37
N LYS A 110 -55.46 10.95 4.09
CA LYS A 110 -56.08 9.75 4.69
C LYS A 110 -56.98 10.06 5.88
N GLY A 111 -56.67 11.09 6.66
CA GLY A 111 -57.44 11.48 7.85
C GLY A 111 -58.34 12.68 7.57
N PRO A 112 -57.89 13.91 7.88
CA PRO A 112 -58.72 15.11 7.83
C PRO A 112 -59.53 15.29 6.54
N GLN A 113 -58.92 15.08 5.37
CA GLN A 113 -59.57 15.31 4.08
C GLN A 113 -60.69 14.29 3.82
N TYR A 114 -60.44 13.02 4.14
CA TYR A 114 -61.42 11.96 4.01
C TYR A 114 -62.59 12.17 4.98
N GLU A 115 -62.29 12.51 6.24
CA GLU A 115 -63.29 12.81 7.27
C GLU A 115 -64.21 13.98 6.86
N GLU A 116 -63.65 15.07 6.32
CA GLU A 116 -64.44 16.22 5.86
C GLU A 116 -65.38 15.85 4.70
N MET A 117 -64.90 15.01 3.76
CA MET A 117 -65.71 14.55 2.62
C MET A 117 -66.89 13.70 3.09
N ILE A 118 -66.66 12.78 4.03
CA ILE A 118 -67.74 11.95 4.61
C ILE A 118 -68.74 12.82 5.38
N ALA A 119 -68.26 13.81 6.14
CA ALA A 119 -69.12 14.75 6.84
C ALA A 119 -70.03 15.54 5.87
N LYS A 120 -69.48 16.06 4.77
CA LYS A 120 -70.25 16.76 3.74
C LYS A 120 -71.27 15.84 3.05
N LYS A 121 -70.89 14.61 2.70
CA LYS A 121 -71.82 13.61 2.15
C LYS A 121 -72.97 13.31 3.10
N ASN A 122 -72.70 13.13 4.40
CA ASN A 122 -73.75 12.89 5.39
C ASN A 122 -74.70 14.10 5.53
N GLY A 123 -74.17 15.33 5.49
CA GLY A 123 -74.99 16.54 5.48
C GLY A 123 -75.89 16.65 4.24
N LEU A 124 -75.34 16.37 3.05
CA LEU A 124 -76.12 16.33 1.81
C LEU A 124 -77.19 15.24 1.85
N LYS A 125 -76.85 14.05 2.34
CA LYS A 125 -77.79 12.94 2.49
C LYS A 125 -78.98 13.35 3.37
N SER A 126 -78.72 13.96 4.53
CA SER A 126 -79.78 14.47 5.43
C SER A 126 -80.72 15.43 4.72
N LEU A 127 -80.18 16.44 4.00
CA LEU A 127 -80.99 17.42 3.28
C LEU A 127 -81.84 16.78 2.16
N MET A 128 -81.28 15.78 1.47
CA MET A 128 -82.01 15.07 0.41
C MET A 128 -83.09 14.15 0.98
N GLU A 129 -82.86 13.52 2.13
CA GLU A 129 -83.85 12.70 2.84
C GLU A 129 -85.01 13.58 3.34
N GLU A 130 -84.74 14.76 3.89
CA GLU A 130 -85.77 15.76 4.26
C GLU A 130 -86.63 16.17 3.05
N ALA A 131 -86.00 16.43 1.90
CA ALA A 131 -86.71 16.76 0.67
C ALA A 131 -87.55 15.59 0.14
N GLN A 132 -87.04 14.36 0.23
CA GLN A 132 -87.77 13.14 -0.13
C GLN A 132 -89.04 12.97 0.74
N GLU A 133 -88.92 13.14 2.05
CA GLU A 133 -90.05 13.06 2.98
C GLU A 133 -91.13 14.10 2.64
N ALA A 134 -90.74 15.35 2.36
CA ALA A 134 -91.67 16.42 2.02
C ALA A 134 -92.43 16.19 0.70
N LEU A 135 -91.80 15.54 -0.27
CA LEU A 135 -92.39 15.29 -1.60
C LEU A 135 -93.24 14.00 -1.65
N GLY A 136 -93.04 13.05 -0.75
CA GLY A 136 -93.84 11.83 -0.64
C GLY A 136 -93.56 10.77 -1.71
N PHE A 137 -92.53 10.93 -2.54
CA PHE A 137 -92.07 9.94 -3.51
C PHE A 137 -90.56 10.09 -3.79
N GLY A 138 -89.90 8.98 -4.20
CA GLY A 138 -88.45 8.93 -4.50
C GLY A 138 -87.63 8.15 -3.47
N THR A 139 -86.37 7.86 -3.80
CA THR A 139 -85.38 7.20 -2.91
C THR A 139 -84.02 7.89 -3.02
N VAL A 140 -83.46 8.30 -1.88
CA VAL A 140 -82.08 8.80 -1.77
C VAL A 140 -81.11 7.63 -1.64
N ASP A 141 -80.16 7.52 -2.57
CA ASP A 141 -79.16 6.46 -2.57
C ASP A 141 -77.73 7.03 -2.69
N PHE A 142 -76.91 6.73 -1.70
CA PHE A 142 -75.48 7.06 -1.64
C PHE A 142 -74.59 5.81 -1.51
N THR A 143 -75.12 4.64 -1.86
CA THR A 143 -74.40 3.37 -1.77
C THR A 143 -73.11 3.43 -2.59
N GLY A 144 -72.02 2.91 -2.00
CA GLY A 144 -70.69 2.91 -2.61
C GLY A 144 -70.03 4.29 -2.73
N TYR A 145 -70.55 5.35 -2.10
CA TYR A 145 -69.85 6.65 -2.08
C TYR A 145 -68.54 6.55 -1.29
N ASP A 146 -68.59 6.01 -0.07
CA ASP A 146 -67.46 5.95 0.86
C ASP A 146 -66.30 5.12 0.27
N GLU A 147 -66.63 4.03 -0.42
CA GLU A 147 -65.66 3.17 -1.14
C GLU A 147 -64.99 3.92 -2.30
N ARG A 148 -65.75 4.68 -3.11
CA ARG A 148 -65.21 5.49 -4.21
C ARG A 148 -64.34 6.63 -3.68
N ALA A 149 -64.81 7.29 -2.63
CA ALA A 149 -64.09 8.32 -1.89
C ALA A 149 -62.73 7.80 -1.39
N GLN A 150 -62.72 6.65 -0.72
CA GLN A 150 -61.51 6.00 -0.24
C GLN A 150 -60.60 5.57 -1.41
N GLY A 151 -61.18 5.09 -2.51
CA GLY A 151 -60.47 4.75 -3.74
C GLY A 151 -59.69 5.94 -4.29
N PHE A 152 -60.33 7.10 -4.47
CA PHE A 152 -59.66 8.31 -4.95
C PHE A 152 -58.55 8.79 -4.01
N ILE A 153 -58.75 8.74 -2.70
CA ILE A 153 -57.70 9.08 -1.72
C ILE A 153 -56.51 8.12 -1.82
N ASN A 154 -56.77 6.81 -1.95
CA ASN A 154 -55.72 5.81 -2.08
C ASN A 154 -54.93 5.99 -3.39
N ASP A 155 -55.61 6.25 -4.50
CA ASP A 155 -54.97 6.52 -5.79
C ASP A 155 -54.07 7.75 -5.72
N GLU A 156 -54.53 8.83 -5.09
CA GLU A 156 -53.75 10.06 -4.92
C GLU A 156 -52.54 9.84 -3.99
N VAL A 157 -52.72 9.10 -2.89
CA VAL A 157 -51.61 8.71 -2.00
C VAL A 157 -50.57 7.89 -2.75
N ASN A 158 -51.01 6.90 -3.53
CA ASN A 158 -50.14 6.04 -4.32
C ASN A 158 -49.37 6.85 -5.38
N ALA A 159 -50.04 7.75 -6.09
CA ALA A 159 -49.41 8.62 -7.09
C ALA A 159 -48.31 9.49 -6.47
N ARG A 160 -48.55 10.09 -5.30
CA ARG A 160 -47.57 10.94 -4.59
C ARG A 160 -46.36 10.15 -4.10
N ASN A 161 -46.58 8.99 -3.49
CA ASN A 161 -45.50 8.12 -3.03
C ASN A 161 -44.67 7.61 -4.23
N THR A 162 -45.32 7.19 -5.32
CA THR A 162 -44.64 6.72 -6.53
C THR A 162 -43.78 7.82 -7.15
N THR A 163 -44.30 9.06 -7.21
CA THR A 163 -43.56 10.21 -7.74
C THR A 163 -42.35 10.56 -6.85
N HIS A 164 -42.53 10.56 -5.52
CA HIS A 164 -41.42 10.76 -4.59
C HIS A 164 -40.34 9.70 -4.74
N GLN A 165 -40.74 8.42 -4.78
CA GLN A 165 -39.83 7.31 -4.94
C GLN A 165 -39.07 7.41 -6.26
N GLY A 166 -39.76 7.68 -7.38
CA GLY A 166 -39.12 7.81 -8.69
C GLY A 166 -38.07 8.92 -8.77
N ILE A 167 -38.32 10.08 -8.14
CA ILE A 167 -37.31 11.17 -8.08
C ILE A 167 -36.13 10.76 -7.19
N SER A 168 -36.40 10.06 -6.09
CA SER A 168 -35.36 9.64 -5.14
C SER A 168 -34.47 8.55 -5.73
N ASP A 169 -35.05 7.56 -6.39
CA ASP A 169 -34.34 6.50 -7.11
C ASP A 169 -33.46 7.08 -8.22
N ALA A 170 -33.96 8.08 -8.96
CA ALA A 170 -33.18 8.77 -9.98
C ALA A 170 -31.98 9.52 -9.38
N ASP A 171 -32.16 10.22 -8.25
CA ASP A 171 -31.07 10.94 -7.56
C ASP A 171 -30.01 9.98 -7.01
N ASP A 172 -30.41 8.85 -6.42
CA ASP A 172 -29.49 7.84 -5.93
C ASP A 172 -28.73 7.14 -7.07
N ALA A 173 -29.39 6.89 -8.21
CA ALA A 173 -28.73 6.44 -9.43
C ALA A 173 -27.69 7.47 -9.93
N LEU A 174 -28.05 8.76 -9.98
CA LEU A 174 -27.13 9.82 -10.39
C LEU A 174 -25.91 9.92 -9.46
N LYS A 175 -26.09 9.79 -8.14
CA LYS A 175 -24.97 9.76 -7.18
C LYS A 175 -24.05 8.58 -7.45
N THR A 176 -24.64 7.40 -7.67
CA THR A 176 -23.88 6.18 -8.00
C THR A 176 -23.07 6.37 -9.29
N ILE A 177 -23.66 6.97 -10.32
CA ILE A 177 -22.96 7.32 -11.57
C ILE A 177 -21.85 8.35 -11.33
N ALA A 178 -22.08 9.35 -10.48
CA ALA A 178 -21.07 10.35 -10.15
C ALA A 178 -19.86 9.74 -9.42
N GLU A 179 -20.09 8.86 -8.45
CA GLU A 179 -19.04 8.18 -7.69
C GLU A 179 -18.26 7.20 -8.57
N THR A 180 -18.94 6.34 -9.32
CA THR A 180 -18.31 5.38 -10.23
C THR A 180 -17.59 6.08 -11.38
N GLY A 181 -18.17 7.16 -11.93
CA GLY A 181 -17.55 7.97 -12.97
C GLY A 181 -16.27 8.67 -12.50
N LYS A 182 -16.25 9.19 -11.26
CA LYS A 182 -15.04 9.78 -10.67
C LYS A 182 -13.89 8.76 -10.63
N ALA A 183 -14.14 7.56 -10.10
CA ALA A 183 -13.14 6.50 -10.04
C ALA A 183 -12.63 6.12 -11.44
N ALA A 184 -13.56 5.93 -12.40
CA ALA A 184 -13.20 5.62 -13.78
C ALA A 184 -12.33 6.71 -14.43
N PHE A 185 -12.61 8.00 -14.18
CA PHE A 185 -11.81 9.09 -14.73
C PHE A 185 -10.43 9.22 -14.08
N GLU A 186 -10.31 8.93 -12.79
CA GLU A 186 -9.01 8.87 -12.10
C GLU A 186 -8.14 7.74 -12.67
N ASP A 187 -8.71 6.55 -12.89
CA ASP A 187 -8.02 5.42 -13.52
C ASP A 187 -7.57 5.74 -14.96
N LEU A 188 -8.46 6.34 -15.76
CA LEU A 188 -8.16 6.76 -17.13
C LEU A 188 -7.07 7.82 -17.20
N ALA A 189 -7.07 8.79 -16.27
CA ALA A 189 -5.99 9.76 -16.17
C ALA A 189 -4.64 9.08 -15.87
N GLY A 190 -4.64 8.03 -15.06
CA GLY A 190 -3.48 7.17 -14.83
C GLY A 190 -2.98 6.49 -16.10
N VAL A 191 -3.87 5.85 -16.85
CA VAL A 191 -3.55 5.19 -18.14
C VAL A 191 -2.97 6.18 -19.14
N ILE A 192 -3.57 7.37 -19.28
CA ILE A 192 -3.10 8.40 -20.22
C ILE A 192 -1.70 8.90 -19.84
N LYS A 193 -1.44 9.15 -18.55
CA LYS A 193 -0.10 9.54 -18.08
C LYS A 193 0.94 8.46 -18.38
N ASN A 194 0.59 7.20 -18.14
CA ASN A 194 1.45 6.07 -18.47
C ASN A 194 1.74 5.99 -19.98
N ALA A 195 0.72 6.14 -20.83
CA ALA A 195 0.90 6.18 -22.27
C ALA A 195 1.82 7.33 -22.73
N GLN A 196 1.64 8.53 -22.15
CA GLN A 196 2.49 9.69 -22.42
C GLN A 196 3.96 9.43 -22.00
N ALA A 197 4.17 8.80 -20.84
CA ALA A 197 5.49 8.41 -20.37
C ALA A 197 6.17 7.41 -21.32
N ILE A 198 5.45 6.38 -21.78
CA ILE A 198 5.97 5.42 -22.76
C ILE A 198 6.37 6.11 -24.07
N ILE A 199 5.57 7.06 -24.54
CA ILE A 199 5.87 7.83 -25.76
C ILE A 199 7.13 8.68 -25.56
N SER A 200 7.31 9.28 -24.37
CA SER A 200 8.48 10.13 -24.06
C SER A 200 9.82 9.37 -24.11
N ALA A 201 9.81 8.05 -23.90
CA ALA A 201 10.99 7.18 -24.03
C ALA A 201 11.60 7.18 -25.45
N GLY A 202 10.84 7.64 -26.46
CA GLY A 202 11.25 7.65 -27.85
C GLY A 202 11.06 6.26 -28.48
N PRO A 203 10.14 6.10 -29.46
CA PRO A 203 9.83 4.79 -30.06
C PRO A 203 11.06 4.07 -30.62
N GLU A 204 11.98 4.79 -31.25
CA GLU A 204 13.21 4.22 -31.81
C GLU A 204 14.15 3.69 -30.72
N ARG A 205 14.34 4.43 -29.62
CA ARG A 205 15.22 4.03 -28.52
C ARG A 205 14.64 2.82 -27.79
N THR A 206 13.33 2.82 -27.51
CA THR A 206 12.60 1.68 -26.96
C THR A 206 12.74 0.44 -27.84
N TYR A 207 12.48 0.57 -29.15
CA TYR A 207 12.62 -0.53 -30.09
C TYR A 207 14.07 -1.06 -30.15
N ASN A 208 15.05 -0.17 -30.23
CA ASN A 208 16.47 -0.55 -30.25
C ASN A 208 16.87 -1.33 -28.99
N ASN A 209 16.44 -0.90 -27.80
CA ASN A 209 16.70 -1.62 -26.56
C ASN A 209 16.08 -3.02 -26.56
N ILE A 210 14.81 -3.15 -26.94
CA ILE A 210 14.13 -4.45 -27.01
C ILE A 210 14.82 -5.41 -27.99
N MET A 211 15.20 -4.90 -29.16
CA MET A 211 15.79 -5.70 -30.24
C MET A 211 17.24 -6.10 -29.95
N LYS A 212 18.06 -5.18 -29.43
CA LYS A 212 19.52 -5.33 -29.39
C LYS A 212 20.03 -5.68 -27.99
N ASN A 213 19.34 -5.26 -26.94
CA ASN A 213 19.87 -5.39 -25.59
C ASN A 213 19.41 -6.68 -24.91
N LYS A 214 20.37 -7.57 -24.63
CA LYS A 214 20.07 -8.87 -24.04
C LYS A 214 19.46 -8.80 -22.64
N ALA A 215 19.72 -7.73 -21.91
CA ALA A 215 19.20 -7.50 -20.56
C ALA A 215 17.70 -7.25 -20.51
N VAL A 216 17.06 -6.87 -21.64
CA VAL A 216 15.60 -6.72 -21.72
C VAL A 216 14.96 -8.11 -21.79
N THR A 217 14.34 -8.54 -20.69
CA THR A 217 13.55 -9.77 -20.57
C THR A 217 12.06 -9.46 -20.64
N VAL A 218 11.22 -10.50 -20.70
CA VAL A 218 9.76 -10.34 -20.63
C VAL A 218 9.36 -9.66 -19.32
N GLU A 219 9.98 -10.01 -18.17
CA GLU A 219 9.65 -9.34 -16.90
C GLU A 219 10.03 -7.86 -16.91
N LYS A 220 11.17 -7.48 -17.50
CA LYS A 220 11.57 -6.06 -17.54
C LYS A 220 10.71 -5.19 -18.44
N LEU A 221 9.88 -5.78 -19.30
CA LEU A 221 8.87 -5.03 -20.04
C LEU A 221 7.73 -4.56 -19.15
N ASP A 222 7.51 -5.20 -18.00
CA ASP A 222 6.48 -4.81 -17.04
C ASP A 222 6.75 -3.39 -16.48
N TYR A 223 7.98 -2.86 -16.62
CA TYR A 223 8.29 -1.44 -16.31
C TYR A 223 7.38 -0.46 -17.06
N LEU A 224 6.97 -0.83 -18.28
CA LEU A 224 6.07 -0.01 -19.08
C LEU A 224 4.71 0.19 -18.41
N ASP A 225 4.27 -0.69 -17.53
CA ASP A 225 2.90 -0.66 -16.99
C ASP A 225 2.72 0.41 -15.90
N PHE A 226 3.81 0.91 -15.31
CA PHE A 226 3.72 1.78 -14.12
C PHE A 226 4.62 3.02 -14.15
N ILE A 227 5.41 3.26 -15.22
CA ILE A 227 6.04 4.58 -15.43
C ILE A 227 4.98 5.67 -15.57
N GLN A 228 5.23 6.85 -14.98
CA GLN A 228 4.22 7.91 -14.89
C GLN A 228 4.63 9.21 -15.60
N ASN A 229 5.91 9.38 -15.90
CA ASN A 229 6.44 10.59 -16.52
C ASN A 229 7.74 10.31 -17.30
N GLU A 230 8.30 11.36 -17.91
CA GLU A 230 9.54 11.30 -18.70
C GLU A 230 10.77 10.88 -17.88
N ALA A 231 10.88 11.33 -16.63
CA ALA A 231 11.98 10.94 -15.76
C ALA A 231 11.96 9.42 -15.47
N ASP A 232 10.79 8.85 -15.23
CA ASP A 232 10.62 7.41 -15.06
C ASP A 232 10.96 6.64 -16.34
N ALA A 233 10.60 7.19 -17.51
CA ALA A 233 10.94 6.60 -18.80
C ALA A 233 12.47 6.55 -19.02
N GLU A 234 13.19 7.60 -18.67
CA GLU A 234 14.67 7.60 -18.71
C GLU A 234 15.28 6.61 -17.72
N ILE A 235 14.68 6.42 -16.54
CA ILE A 235 15.11 5.39 -15.58
C ILE A 235 14.90 3.98 -16.15
N MET A 236 13.73 3.71 -16.72
CA MET A 236 13.44 2.44 -17.40
C MET A 236 14.47 2.16 -18.50
N LEU A 237 14.78 3.16 -19.33
CA LEU A 237 15.79 3.03 -20.38
C LEU A 237 17.18 2.79 -19.81
N ALA A 238 17.57 3.50 -18.74
CA ALA A 238 18.84 3.27 -18.05
C ALA A 238 18.95 1.85 -17.46
N ALA A 239 17.84 1.32 -16.90
CA ALA A 239 17.74 -0.06 -16.42
C ALA A 239 17.93 -1.07 -17.56
N TRP A 240 17.23 -0.89 -18.67
CA TRP A 240 17.38 -1.73 -19.86
C TRP A 240 18.80 -1.67 -20.40
N GLU A 241 19.39 -0.48 -20.48
CA GLU A 241 20.75 -0.21 -21.00
C GLU A 241 21.89 -0.66 -20.05
N GLY A 242 21.58 -1.03 -18.80
CA GLY A 242 22.57 -1.44 -17.80
C GLY A 242 23.41 -0.28 -17.24
N ASN A 243 22.91 0.96 -17.35
CA ASN A 243 23.63 2.20 -17.03
C ASN A 243 22.89 3.01 -15.94
N LEU A 244 22.48 2.35 -14.86
CA LEU A 244 21.72 2.99 -13.78
C LEU A 244 22.47 4.12 -13.09
N GLU A 245 23.80 4.17 -13.16
CA GLU A 245 24.59 5.29 -12.65
C GLU A 245 24.20 6.65 -13.28
N LYS A 246 23.56 6.66 -14.45
CA LYS A 246 23.08 7.89 -15.09
C LYS A 246 21.84 8.47 -14.40
N THR A 247 21.06 7.64 -13.69
CA THR A 247 19.80 8.08 -13.09
C THR A 247 20.01 9.02 -11.90
N GLY A 248 21.21 9.01 -11.30
CA GLY A 248 21.57 9.97 -10.24
C GLY A 248 21.66 11.42 -10.71
N LYS A 249 21.72 11.67 -12.03
CA LYS A 249 21.72 13.04 -12.58
C LYS A 249 20.32 13.60 -12.84
N ILE A 250 19.28 12.76 -12.75
CA ILE A 250 17.90 13.17 -12.95
C ILE A 250 17.43 13.85 -11.67
N ASP A 251 16.78 15.02 -11.77
CA ASP A 251 16.28 15.75 -10.59
C ASP A 251 15.38 14.83 -9.74
N PRO A 252 15.75 14.57 -8.46
CA PRO A 252 14.99 13.72 -7.55
C PRO A 252 13.50 14.08 -7.45
N LYS A 253 13.12 15.34 -7.68
CA LYS A 253 11.74 15.82 -7.59
C LYS A 253 10.89 15.44 -8.80
N THR A 254 11.52 15.12 -9.92
CA THR A 254 10.85 14.76 -11.17
C THR A 254 10.59 13.26 -11.27
N ILE A 255 11.37 12.45 -10.55
CA ILE A 255 11.25 11.00 -10.50
C ILE A 255 10.06 10.62 -9.62
N SER A 256 9.16 9.77 -10.12
CA SER A 256 8.06 9.27 -9.30
C SER A 256 8.52 8.10 -8.42
N GLN A 257 7.65 7.67 -7.48
CA GLN A 257 7.91 6.44 -6.72
C GLN A 257 8.10 5.22 -7.64
N SER A 258 7.40 5.17 -8.78
CA SER A 258 7.56 4.13 -9.80
C SER A 258 8.96 4.11 -10.41
N GLY A 259 9.52 5.29 -10.75
CA GLY A 259 10.89 5.37 -11.25
C GLY A 259 11.91 4.87 -10.23
N TYR A 260 11.81 5.30 -8.98
CA TYR A 260 12.68 4.79 -7.90
C TYR A 260 12.49 3.28 -7.64
N LEU A 261 11.30 2.74 -7.87
CA LEU A 261 11.03 1.32 -7.74
C LEU A 261 11.78 0.49 -8.79
N ILE A 262 11.89 0.97 -10.03
CA ILE A 262 12.71 0.33 -11.06
C ILE A 262 14.18 0.25 -10.60
N ILE A 263 14.72 1.36 -10.07
CA ILE A 263 16.10 1.39 -9.54
C ILE A 263 16.26 0.36 -8.41
N SER A 264 15.32 0.34 -7.46
CA SER A 264 15.31 -0.61 -6.34
C SER A 264 15.33 -2.06 -6.82
N MET A 265 14.47 -2.41 -7.77
CA MET A 265 14.41 -3.75 -8.34
C MET A 265 15.71 -4.15 -9.02
N GLU A 266 16.29 -3.26 -9.81
CA GLU A 266 17.50 -3.56 -10.58
C GLU A 266 18.76 -3.68 -9.72
N ILE A 267 18.90 -2.83 -8.68
CA ILE A 267 20.03 -2.92 -7.75
C ILE A 267 19.86 -4.11 -6.81
N SER A 268 18.64 -4.39 -6.33
CA SER A 268 18.39 -5.59 -5.52
C SER A 268 18.64 -6.86 -6.32
N SER A 269 18.23 -6.91 -7.60
CA SER A 269 18.56 -8.04 -8.48
C SER A 269 20.07 -8.18 -8.70
N ALA A 270 20.78 -7.06 -8.88
CA ALA A 270 22.25 -7.07 -8.99
C ALA A 270 22.92 -7.63 -7.72
N VAL A 271 22.39 -7.31 -6.53
CA VAL A 271 22.87 -7.89 -5.26
C VAL A 271 22.62 -9.41 -5.22
N GLU A 272 21.45 -9.88 -5.65
CA GLU A 272 21.12 -11.31 -5.71
C GLU A 272 22.00 -12.11 -6.68
N GLU A 273 22.36 -11.47 -7.80
CA GLU A 273 23.19 -12.01 -8.88
C GLU A 273 24.70 -11.84 -8.58
N ASN A 274 25.04 -11.11 -7.51
CA ASN A 274 26.41 -10.74 -7.16
C ASN A 274 27.11 -9.94 -8.28
N ASP A 275 26.35 -9.10 -9.00
CA ASP A 275 26.84 -8.17 -10.01
C ASP A 275 27.44 -6.93 -9.33
N LYS A 276 28.66 -7.13 -8.82
CA LYS A 276 29.45 -6.11 -8.14
C LYS A 276 29.63 -4.86 -8.99
N ASP A 277 29.94 -5.02 -10.28
CA ASP A 277 30.29 -3.88 -11.14
C ASP A 277 29.11 -2.94 -11.32
N LYS A 278 27.89 -3.47 -11.48
CA LYS A 278 26.68 -2.64 -11.58
C LYS A 278 26.39 -1.88 -10.29
N ILE A 279 26.54 -2.54 -9.13
CA ILE A 279 26.32 -1.90 -7.82
C ILE A 279 27.39 -0.83 -7.58
N GLU A 280 28.66 -1.15 -7.83
CA GLU A 280 29.79 -0.22 -7.67
C GLU A 280 29.61 1.02 -8.54
N ARG A 281 29.33 0.88 -9.84
CA ARG A 281 29.08 2.03 -10.73
C ARG A 281 27.94 2.92 -10.23
N TYR A 282 26.85 2.31 -9.77
CA TYR A 282 25.70 3.04 -9.26
C TYR A 282 26.06 3.87 -8.02
N PHE A 283 26.73 3.25 -7.04
CA PHE A 283 27.11 3.94 -5.80
C PHE A 283 28.26 4.94 -5.97
N ASP A 284 29.22 4.66 -6.86
CA ASP A 284 30.29 5.59 -7.23
C ASP A 284 29.76 6.85 -7.92
N SER A 285 28.60 6.76 -8.60
CA SER A 285 27.96 7.92 -9.21
C SER A 285 27.54 8.98 -8.19
N PHE A 286 27.15 8.59 -6.97
CA PHE A 286 26.76 9.52 -5.91
C PHE A 286 27.91 10.42 -5.47
N GLY A 287 29.15 9.93 -5.52
CA GLY A 287 30.33 10.74 -5.16
C GLY A 287 30.63 11.88 -6.14
N LYS A 288 29.97 11.89 -7.30
CA LYS A 288 30.10 12.88 -8.39
C LYS A 288 28.89 13.83 -8.47
N LEU A 289 27.94 13.70 -7.54
CA LEU A 289 26.73 14.52 -7.46
C LEU A 289 26.80 15.40 -6.21
N ASP A 290 26.15 16.56 -6.24
CA ASP A 290 25.99 17.38 -5.04
C ASP A 290 25.41 16.58 -3.87
N VAL A 291 25.97 16.78 -2.68
CA VAL A 291 25.63 15.99 -1.48
C VAL A 291 24.14 16.06 -1.13
N GLU A 292 23.47 17.18 -1.36
CA GLU A 292 22.03 17.31 -1.09
C GLU A 292 21.19 16.58 -2.15
N THR A 293 21.66 16.57 -3.40
CA THR A 293 21.06 15.75 -4.47
C THR A 293 21.19 14.25 -4.15
N THR A 294 22.37 13.81 -3.70
CA THR A 294 22.59 12.43 -3.24
C THR A 294 21.65 12.05 -2.09
N LYS A 295 21.56 12.90 -1.05
CA LYS A 295 20.63 12.67 0.07
C LYS A 295 19.18 12.57 -0.36
N ALA A 296 18.75 13.39 -1.32
CA ALA A 296 17.39 13.34 -1.86
C ALA A 296 17.10 12.01 -2.57
N HIS A 297 18.02 11.50 -3.40
CA HIS A 297 17.88 10.17 -4.00
C HIS A 297 17.83 9.06 -2.95
N ILE A 298 18.71 9.09 -1.95
CA ILE A 298 18.75 8.08 -0.87
C ILE A 298 17.43 8.06 -0.11
N LYS A 299 16.90 9.24 0.26
CA LYS A 299 15.62 9.35 0.97
C LYS A 299 14.48 8.70 0.18
N ASN A 300 14.37 9.01 -1.11
CA ASN A 300 13.30 8.47 -1.96
C ASN A 300 13.45 6.96 -2.18
N LEU A 301 14.69 6.47 -2.35
CA LEU A 301 14.97 5.04 -2.48
C LEU A 301 14.61 4.26 -1.22
N LYS A 302 14.96 4.77 -0.03
CA LYS A 302 14.60 4.14 1.25
C LYS A 302 13.07 4.04 1.43
N GLU A 303 12.34 5.09 1.07
CA GLU A 303 10.87 5.07 1.13
C GLU A 303 10.27 4.03 0.17
N VAL A 304 10.80 3.92 -1.04
CA VAL A 304 10.35 2.89 -1.99
C VAL A 304 10.74 1.48 -1.54
N ASN A 305 11.96 1.30 -1.03
CA ASN A 305 12.43 0.03 -0.46
C ASN A 305 11.56 -0.43 0.70
N LYS A 306 11.06 0.50 1.53
CA LYS A 306 10.07 0.21 2.59
C LYS A 306 8.80 -0.43 2.03
N GLY A 307 8.19 0.19 1.03
CA GLY A 307 6.98 -0.35 0.40
C GLY A 307 7.24 -1.69 -0.30
N TYR A 308 8.38 -1.81 -0.99
CA TYR A 308 8.73 -3.04 -1.69
C TYR A 308 9.01 -4.20 -0.73
N ALA A 309 9.74 -3.97 0.36
CA ALA A 309 9.98 -4.96 1.40
C ALA A 309 8.69 -5.41 2.08
N LYS A 310 7.79 -4.46 2.41
CA LYS A 310 6.46 -4.77 2.96
C LYS A 310 5.65 -5.66 1.99
N ASN A 311 5.70 -5.41 0.69
CA ASN A 311 5.02 -6.26 -0.30
C ASN A 311 5.53 -7.71 -0.23
N LEU A 312 6.85 -7.91 -0.20
CA LEU A 312 7.45 -9.24 -0.09
C LEU A 312 7.02 -9.96 1.20
N ILE A 313 7.06 -9.27 2.35
CA ILE A 313 6.63 -9.82 3.64
C ILE A 313 5.15 -10.21 3.60
N ALA A 314 4.29 -9.41 2.96
CA ALA A 314 2.86 -9.69 2.81
C ALA A 314 2.59 -10.95 1.96
N VAL A 315 3.34 -11.13 0.87
CA VAL A 315 3.27 -12.36 0.05
C VAL A 315 3.76 -13.56 0.84
N GLN A 316 4.87 -13.43 1.56
CA GLN A 316 5.39 -14.51 2.41
C GLN A 316 4.40 -14.91 3.52
N ALA A 317 3.70 -13.95 4.13
CA ALA A 317 2.67 -14.22 5.15
C ALA A 317 1.48 -14.99 4.56
N GLY A 318 0.99 -14.58 3.38
CA GLY A 318 -0.09 -15.27 2.69
C GLY A 318 0.28 -16.70 2.28
N LEU A 319 1.49 -16.90 1.75
CA LEU A 319 2.00 -18.23 1.40
C LEU A 319 2.11 -19.15 2.63
N LYS A 320 2.64 -18.63 3.74
CA LYS A 320 2.72 -19.40 4.99
C LYS A 320 1.34 -19.84 5.48
N GLU A 321 0.34 -18.97 5.47
CA GLU A 321 -1.02 -19.33 5.88
C GLU A 321 -1.62 -20.40 4.97
N ALA A 322 -1.30 -20.36 3.68
CA ALA A 322 -1.62 -21.40 2.71
C ALA A 322 -0.80 -22.70 2.88
N LYS A 323 -0.04 -22.81 3.97
CA LYS A 323 0.84 -23.94 4.33
C LYS A 323 1.83 -24.27 3.22
N TYR A 324 2.45 -23.24 2.66
CA TYR A 324 3.63 -23.41 1.81
C TYR A 324 4.85 -23.78 2.67
N ASP A 325 5.71 -24.64 2.13
CA ASP A 325 6.99 -24.94 2.75
C ASP A 325 7.87 -23.69 2.77
N GLU A 326 8.43 -23.38 3.93
CA GLU A 326 9.37 -22.27 4.16
C GLU A 326 10.66 -22.42 3.36
N ASN A 327 10.96 -23.64 2.90
CA ASN A 327 12.08 -23.99 2.02
C ASN A 327 11.67 -24.14 0.56
N SER A 328 10.42 -23.83 0.20
CA SER A 328 9.99 -23.80 -1.20
C SER A 328 10.81 -22.80 -2.03
N PRO A 329 11.04 -23.06 -3.32
CA PRO A 329 11.75 -22.13 -4.21
C PRO A 329 11.16 -20.71 -4.18
N GLU A 330 9.84 -20.59 -4.07
CA GLU A 330 9.13 -19.32 -3.97
C GLU A 330 9.45 -18.56 -2.67
N MET A 331 9.35 -19.22 -1.51
CA MET A 331 9.69 -18.61 -0.21
C MET A 331 11.17 -18.23 -0.13
N LEU A 332 12.06 -19.09 -0.64
CA LEU A 332 13.50 -18.80 -0.69
C LEU A 332 13.80 -17.60 -1.59
N ALA A 333 13.13 -17.49 -2.74
CA ALA A 333 13.31 -16.36 -3.64
C ALA A 333 12.83 -15.04 -3.02
N LEU A 334 11.70 -15.05 -2.29
CA LEU A 334 11.19 -13.89 -1.54
C LEU A 334 12.16 -13.45 -0.45
N LYS A 335 12.65 -14.39 0.38
CA LYS A 335 13.65 -14.13 1.43
C LYS A 335 14.95 -13.58 0.85
N LYS A 336 15.41 -14.14 -0.27
CA LYS A 336 16.61 -13.69 -0.98
C LYS A 336 16.45 -12.23 -1.43
N ARG A 337 15.30 -11.86 -2.00
CA ARG A 337 15.00 -10.48 -2.41
C ARG A 337 14.91 -9.51 -1.26
N LEU A 338 14.25 -9.92 -0.17
CA LEU A 338 14.17 -9.11 1.04
C LEU A 338 15.58 -8.83 1.61
N ASN A 339 16.45 -9.84 1.66
CA ASN A 339 17.84 -9.67 2.09
C ASN A 339 18.63 -8.74 1.15
N ALA A 340 18.41 -8.85 -0.16
CA ALA A 340 19.03 -7.97 -1.15
C ALA A 340 18.62 -6.50 -0.97
N ILE A 341 17.35 -6.24 -0.63
CA ILE A 341 16.87 -4.89 -0.29
C ILE A 341 17.55 -4.38 0.98
N ASN A 342 17.71 -5.21 2.01
CA ASN A 342 18.42 -4.83 3.24
C ASN A 342 19.89 -4.48 2.96
N LYS A 343 20.57 -5.26 2.12
CA LYS A 343 21.95 -4.98 1.65
C LYS A 343 22.03 -3.66 0.90
N PHE A 344 21.06 -3.41 0.02
CA PHE A 344 20.95 -2.14 -0.70
C PHE A 344 20.73 -0.96 0.25
N ASN A 345 19.83 -1.08 1.23
CA ASN A 345 19.62 -0.08 2.28
C ASN A 345 20.89 0.16 3.10
N GLY A 346 21.71 -0.87 3.34
CA GLY A 346 22.99 -0.74 4.02
C GLY A 346 24.01 0.11 3.28
N LEU A 347 24.08 -0.07 1.96
CA LEU A 347 24.89 0.79 1.11
C LEU A 347 24.33 2.23 1.05
N LEU A 348 23.01 2.42 0.93
CA LEU A 348 22.38 3.74 0.96
C LEU A 348 22.64 4.47 2.28
N GLN A 349 22.50 3.78 3.41
CA GLN A 349 22.83 4.30 4.74
C GLN A 349 24.30 4.71 4.82
N SER A 350 25.20 3.92 4.21
CA SER A 350 26.63 4.21 4.19
C SER A 350 26.94 5.50 3.43
N VAL A 351 26.34 5.70 2.26
CA VAL A 351 26.50 6.94 1.47
C VAL A 351 25.98 8.16 2.23
N GLU A 352 24.83 8.04 2.87
CA GLU A 352 24.20 9.14 3.63
C GLU A 352 25.04 9.56 4.83
N GLU A 353 25.44 8.61 5.68
CA GLU A 353 26.18 8.90 6.92
C GLU A 353 27.61 9.39 6.65
N LEU A 354 28.22 8.93 5.55
CA LEU A 354 29.53 9.41 5.12
C LEU A 354 29.47 10.74 4.34
N ASN A 355 28.27 11.29 4.11
CA ASN A 355 28.03 12.49 3.30
C ASN A 355 28.72 12.41 1.92
N ILE A 356 28.64 11.26 1.27
CA ILE A 356 29.24 11.05 -0.05
C ILE A 356 28.52 11.93 -1.07
N GLY A 357 29.26 12.83 -1.68
CA GLY A 357 28.80 13.77 -2.71
C GLY A 357 29.79 14.90 -2.87
N THR A 358 29.69 15.63 -3.98
CA THR A 358 30.51 16.81 -4.19
C THR A 358 30.12 17.91 -3.22
N SER A 359 31.10 18.57 -2.63
CA SER A 359 30.88 19.73 -1.78
C SER A 359 31.96 20.78 -2.01
N THR A 360 31.59 22.04 -1.75
CA THR A 360 32.51 23.18 -1.81
C THR A 360 32.59 23.81 -0.44
N SER A 361 33.79 23.89 0.13
CA SER A 361 34.04 24.61 1.38
C SER A 361 34.96 25.80 1.12
N SER A 362 34.75 26.90 1.85
CA SER A 362 35.60 28.09 1.74
C SER A 362 36.23 28.39 3.08
N ASN A 363 37.56 28.45 3.10
CA ASN A 363 38.34 28.73 4.31
C ASN A 363 39.09 30.04 4.11
N TYR A 364 39.13 30.88 5.14
CA TYR A 364 39.93 32.10 5.13
C TYR A 364 41.28 31.83 5.77
N SER A 365 42.36 32.10 5.02
CA SER A 365 43.71 32.19 5.58
C SER A 365 44.33 33.49 5.09
N SER A 366 44.84 34.29 6.01
CA SER A 366 45.56 35.55 5.71
C SER A 366 44.79 36.51 4.80
N SER A 367 43.47 36.66 4.99
CA SER A 367 42.57 37.48 4.15
C SER A 367 42.35 37.00 2.71
N THR A 368 42.81 35.79 2.38
CA THR A 368 42.55 35.12 1.10
C THR A 368 41.53 34.00 1.33
N MET A 369 40.48 33.96 0.50
CA MET A 369 39.50 32.88 0.51
C MET A 369 40.01 31.73 -0.35
N TYR A 370 40.19 30.56 0.25
CA TYR A 370 40.52 29.32 -0.43
C TYR A 370 39.25 28.50 -0.58
N THR A 371 38.90 28.16 -1.82
CA THR A 371 37.74 27.35 -2.14
C THR A 371 38.20 25.92 -2.42
N HIS A 372 37.84 24.99 -1.54
CA HIS A 372 38.17 23.57 -1.64
C HIS A 372 37.02 22.81 -2.29
N HIS A 373 37.34 21.94 -3.23
CA HIS A 373 36.39 21.05 -3.89
C HIS A 373 36.67 19.62 -3.45
N THR A 374 35.63 18.97 -2.92
CA THR A 374 35.70 17.58 -2.51
C THR A 374 34.78 16.76 -3.38
N GLU A 375 35.26 15.62 -3.86
CA GLU A 375 34.47 14.57 -4.49
C GLU A 375 34.84 13.21 -3.89
N TYR A 376 34.03 12.19 -4.15
CA TYR A 376 34.23 10.86 -3.58
C TYR A 376 34.23 9.77 -4.65
N GLY A 377 35.06 8.75 -4.45
CA GLY A 377 35.00 7.48 -5.18
C GLY A 377 34.51 6.37 -4.27
N PHE A 378 33.74 5.43 -4.82
CA PHE A 378 33.19 4.29 -4.09
C PHE A 378 33.62 2.98 -4.76
N LYS A 379 34.19 2.06 -3.99
CA LYS A 379 34.66 0.77 -4.51
C LYS A 379 34.21 -0.37 -3.61
N ILE A 380 33.55 -1.37 -4.18
CA ILE A 380 33.16 -2.56 -3.45
C ILE A 380 34.38 -3.49 -3.37
N LEU A 381 34.61 -4.11 -2.22
CA LEU A 381 35.62 -5.14 -2.04
C LEU A 381 34.96 -6.52 -2.06
N ASP A 382 33.91 -6.68 -1.27
CA ASP A 382 33.13 -7.89 -1.12
C ASP A 382 31.65 -7.55 -0.91
N LEU A 383 30.73 -8.33 -1.49
CA LEU A 383 29.28 -8.18 -1.33
C LEU A 383 28.71 -9.03 -0.19
N GLY A 384 29.56 -9.77 0.53
CA GLY A 384 29.16 -10.50 1.73
C GLY A 384 28.16 -11.60 1.42
N LYS A 385 28.47 -12.46 0.44
CA LYS A 385 27.56 -13.53 0.00
C LYS A 385 27.27 -14.55 1.10
N GLU A 386 28.24 -14.82 1.98
CA GLU A 386 28.16 -15.88 2.99
C GLU A 386 27.87 -15.37 4.41
N ASN A 387 28.17 -14.10 4.69
CA ASN A 387 28.12 -13.52 6.03
C ASN A 387 27.27 -12.24 6.12
N ASP A 388 26.63 -11.82 5.02
CA ASP A 388 25.85 -10.59 4.92
C ASP A 388 26.61 -9.30 5.30
N VAL A 389 27.96 -9.32 5.20
CA VAL A 389 28.83 -8.17 5.43
C VAL A 389 29.42 -7.68 4.10
N ILE A 390 28.94 -6.53 3.64
CA ILE A 390 29.49 -5.84 2.47
C ILE A 390 30.73 -5.06 2.90
N GLN A 391 31.87 -5.29 2.27
CA GLN A 391 33.08 -4.50 2.50
C GLN A 391 33.32 -3.56 1.33
N PHE A 392 33.65 -2.31 1.60
CA PHE A 392 33.88 -1.29 0.59
C PHE A 392 34.91 -0.26 1.03
N GLU A 393 35.44 0.47 0.05
CA GLU A 393 36.36 1.58 0.23
C GLU A 393 35.72 2.86 -0.29
N VAL A 394 35.94 3.95 0.46
CA VAL A 394 35.56 5.30 0.05
C VAL A 394 36.83 6.11 -0.06
N THR A 395 37.03 6.73 -1.22
CA THR A 395 38.17 7.62 -1.48
C THR A 395 37.67 9.04 -1.55
N GLU A 396 38.05 9.85 -0.58
CA GLU A 396 37.85 11.30 -0.59
C GLU A 396 38.94 11.94 -1.45
N ASN A 397 38.56 12.72 -2.45
CA ASN A 397 39.46 13.54 -3.25
C ASN A 397 39.19 15.01 -2.95
N GLN A 398 40.06 15.63 -2.17
CA GLN A 398 39.99 17.05 -1.86
C GLN A 398 41.11 17.77 -2.60
N ASP A 399 40.75 18.54 -3.63
CA ASP A 399 41.69 19.29 -4.49
C ASP A 399 42.88 18.45 -5.02
N GLY A 400 42.66 17.17 -5.35
CA GLY A 400 43.69 16.25 -5.84
C GLY A 400 44.40 15.45 -4.75
N VAL A 401 44.12 15.72 -3.47
CA VAL A 401 44.64 14.93 -2.33
C VAL A 401 43.68 13.78 -2.05
N LEU A 402 44.16 12.56 -2.25
CA LEU A 402 43.36 11.34 -2.09
C LEU A 402 43.50 10.75 -0.67
N LYS A 403 42.36 10.45 -0.05
CA LYS A 403 42.29 9.75 1.24
C LYS A 403 41.29 8.60 1.16
N THR A 404 41.81 7.38 1.19
CA THR A 404 40.99 6.16 1.15
C THR A 404 40.79 5.60 2.55
N LYS A 405 39.55 5.23 2.88
CA LYS A 405 39.18 4.52 4.11
C LYS A 405 38.36 3.29 3.76
N ARG A 406 38.51 2.25 4.57
CA ARG A 406 37.75 1.00 4.44
C ARG A 406 36.59 0.98 5.42
N TYR A 407 35.47 0.46 4.96
CA TYR A 407 34.24 0.35 5.70
C TYR A 407 33.61 -1.03 5.47
N SER A 408 32.73 -1.40 6.38
CA SER A 408 31.81 -2.50 6.18
C SER A 408 30.38 -2.07 6.48
N SER A 409 29.44 -2.57 5.68
CA SER A 409 28.01 -2.52 5.94
C SER A 409 27.55 -3.93 6.26
N SER A 410 27.17 -4.17 7.52
CA SER A 410 26.76 -5.48 8.00
C SER A 410 25.28 -5.47 8.34
N ILE A 411 24.57 -6.49 7.85
CA ILE A 411 23.24 -6.83 8.33
C ILE A 411 23.45 -7.64 9.61
N SER A 412 23.53 -6.96 10.74
CA SER A 412 23.77 -7.63 12.00
C SER A 412 22.53 -8.39 12.43
N GLN A 413 22.61 -9.68 12.71
CA GLN A 413 21.51 -10.45 13.32
C GLN A 413 21.36 -10.17 14.83
N THR A 414 22.33 -9.48 15.43
CA THR A 414 22.33 -9.08 16.85
C THR A 414 22.90 -7.67 17.01
N VAL A 415 22.16 -6.77 17.65
CA VAL A 415 22.60 -5.40 17.95
C VAL A 415 22.69 -5.27 19.46
N SER A 416 23.77 -4.68 19.99
CA SER A 416 23.89 -4.50 21.45
C SER A 416 22.77 -3.60 21.98
N ASP A 417 22.34 -3.83 23.21
CA ASP A 417 21.22 -3.10 23.81
C ASP A 417 21.49 -1.59 23.93
N GLU A 418 22.74 -1.18 24.11
CA GLU A 418 23.18 0.22 24.14
C GLU A 418 23.01 0.87 22.78
N ALA A 419 23.49 0.21 21.73
CA ALA A 419 23.46 0.74 20.38
C ALA A 419 22.04 0.79 19.80
N LEU A 420 21.20 -0.18 20.17
CA LEU A 420 19.77 -0.16 19.87
C LEU A 420 19.03 0.95 20.63
N SER A 421 19.37 1.18 21.89
CA SER A 421 18.80 2.26 22.71
C SER A 421 19.12 3.65 22.13
N GLU A 422 20.33 3.83 21.61
CA GLU A 422 20.75 5.07 20.94
C GLU A 422 20.04 5.27 19.59
N ALA A 423 19.91 4.21 18.79
CA ALA A 423 19.14 4.26 17.54
C ALA A 423 17.66 4.61 17.78
N VAL A 424 17.03 4.04 18.81
CA VAL A 424 15.63 4.32 19.18
C VAL A 424 15.43 5.77 19.65
N LYS A 425 16.38 6.36 20.39
CA LYS A 425 16.31 7.76 20.83
C LYS A 425 16.27 8.75 19.65
N GLY A 426 16.91 8.43 18.52
CA GLY A 426 16.91 9.27 17.32
C GLY A 426 15.63 9.17 16.47
N LEU A 427 14.77 8.18 16.71
CA LEU A 427 13.58 7.91 15.90
C LEU A 427 12.36 8.74 16.30
N GLY A 428 12.23 9.08 17.59
CA GLY A 428 10.98 9.57 18.19
C GLY A 428 10.40 10.89 17.69
N ASP A 429 11.10 11.64 16.83
CA ASP A 429 10.59 12.89 16.23
C ASP A 429 10.15 12.73 14.75
N SER A 430 10.41 11.57 14.12
CA SER A 430 10.23 11.35 12.67
C SER A 430 9.12 10.36 12.30
N VAL A 431 8.53 9.69 13.28
CA VAL A 431 7.69 8.50 13.12
C VAL A 431 6.21 8.85 12.84
N GLU A 432 5.61 9.78 13.60
CA GLU A 432 4.19 10.18 13.47
C GLU A 432 3.78 10.63 12.05
N LYS A 433 4.65 11.36 11.34
CA LYS A 433 4.33 11.90 10.00
C LYS A 433 4.64 10.91 8.87
N LYS A 434 5.62 10.03 9.04
CA LYS A 434 6.12 9.09 8.00
C LYS A 434 5.28 7.82 7.87
N GLU A 435 4.52 7.44 8.90
CA GLU A 435 3.78 6.17 8.85
C GLU A 435 2.40 6.31 8.21
N LYS A 436 1.68 7.43 8.41
CA LYS A 436 0.41 7.72 7.72
C LYS A 436 0.53 7.85 6.19
N GLU A 437 1.61 8.47 5.73
CA GLU A 437 1.96 8.49 4.30
C GLU A 437 2.42 7.09 3.83
N GLY A 438 2.92 6.27 4.74
CA GLY A 438 3.47 4.95 4.50
C GLY A 438 2.46 3.89 4.03
N MET A 439 1.20 3.90 4.49
CA MET A 439 0.18 2.96 3.98
C MET A 439 -0.27 3.32 2.56
N HIS A 440 -0.51 4.60 2.28
CA HIS A 440 -0.83 5.06 0.93
C HIS A 440 0.32 4.80 -0.04
N ASN A 441 1.56 5.07 0.37
CA ASN A 441 2.76 4.73 -0.41
C ASN A 441 2.91 3.23 -0.63
N PHE A 442 2.64 2.42 0.41
CA PHE A 442 2.66 0.95 0.30
C PHE A 442 1.65 0.44 -0.73
N LEU A 443 0.41 0.94 -0.74
CA LEU A 443 -0.61 0.53 -1.71
C LEU A 443 -0.22 0.89 -3.15
N ASN A 444 0.36 2.07 -3.36
CA ASN A 444 0.86 2.48 -4.67
C ASN A 444 2.04 1.61 -5.14
N ILE A 445 3.01 1.35 -4.25
CA ILE A 445 4.18 0.50 -4.55
C ILE A 445 3.75 -0.96 -4.76
N LEU A 446 2.77 -1.46 -4.01
CA LEU A 446 2.21 -2.79 -4.19
C LEU A 446 1.63 -2.96 -5.59
N ASN A 447 0.84 -2.00 -6.06
CA ASN A 447 0.24 -2.04 -7.38
C ASN A 447 1.27 -2.07 -8.51
N ALA A 448 2.40 -1.35 -8.35
CA ALA A 448 3.47 -1.28 -9.32
C ALA A 448 4.48 -2.45 -9.24
N ALA A 449 4.77 -2.93 -8.03
CA ALA A 449 5.75 -3.99 -7.78
C ALA A 449 5.20 -5.39 -7.96
N ALA A 450 3.90 -5.52 -8.28
CA ALA A 450 3.22 -6.79 -8.24
C ALA A 450 3.84 -7.85 -9.17
N ASP A 451 4.08 -7.47 -10.41
CA ASP A 451 4.63 -8.39 -11.40
C ASP A 451 6.13 -8.72 -11.20
N PHE A 452 6.76 -8.13 -10.20
CA PHE A 452 8.19 -8.25 -9.89
C PHE A 452 8.47 -8.95 -8.57
N VAL A 453 7.44 -9.52 -7.96
CA VAL A 453 7.62 -10.42 -6.83
C VAL A 453 8.33 -11.69 -7.34
N PRO A 454 9.49 -12.05 -6.77
CA PRO A 454 10.24 -13.23 -7.22
C PRO A 454 9.45 -14.53 -6.91
N GLY A 455 9.81 -15.63 -7.56
CA GLY A 455 9.10 -16.92 -7.40
C GLY A 455 8.16 -17.31 -8.54
N GLY A 456 8.07 -16.50 -9.60
CA GLY A 456 7.40 -16.87 -10.86
C GLY A 456 5.88 -16.81 -10.83
N LYS A 457 5.21 -17.54 -11.74
CA LYS A 457 3.73 -17.56 -11.86
C LYS A 457 3.00 -17.79 -10.52
N PRO A 458 3.46 -18.71 -9.64
CA PRO A 458 2.78 -18.95 -8.38
C PRO A 458 2.70 -17.72 -7.46
N THR A 459 3.79 -16.96 -7.32
CA THR A 459 3.80 -15.74 -6.49
C THR A 459 3.00 -14.61 -7.14
N LYS A 460 3.05 -14.48 -8.47
CA LYS A 460 2.20 -13.53 -9.23
C LYS A 460 0.69 -13.80 -9.05
N VAL A 461 0.27 -15.06 -9.09
CA VAL A 461 -1.15 -15.44 -8.86
C VAL A 461 -1.59 -15.10 -7.43
N ALA A 462 -0.75 -15.41 -6.43
CA ALA A 462 -1.01 -15.07 -5.03
C ALA A 462 -1.23 -13.55 -4.86
N LEU A 463 -0.43 -12.76 -5.57
CA LEU A 463 -0.48 -11.32 -5.50
C LEU A 463 -1.65 -10.69 -6.27
N GLY A 464 -2.05 -11.27 -7.39
CA GLY A 464 -3.28 -10.89 -8.09
C GLY A 464 -4.51 -11.07 -7.19
N ALA A 465 -4.58 -12.16 -6.43
CA ALA A 465 -5.64 -12.38 -5.45
C ALA A 465 -5.58 -11.35 -4.30
N PHE A 466 -4.38 -11.00 -3.83
CA PHE A 466 -4.18 -9.97 -2.82
C PHE A 466 -4.63 -8.57 -3.29
N LYS A 467 -4.28 -8.18 -4.52
CA LYS A 467 -4.68 -6.90 -5.13
C LYS A 467 -6.19 -6.78 -5.27
N ALA A 468 -6.86 -7.85 -5.71
CA ALA A 468 -8.32 -7.88 -5.82
C ALA A 468 -9.01 -7.62 -4.47
N ILE A 469 -8.40 -8.05 -3.37
CA ILE A 469 -8.95 -7.88 -2.03
C ILE A 469 -8.72 -6.48 -1.51
N LEU A 470 -7.51 -5.94 -1.68
CA LEU A 470 -7.24 -4.55 -1.30
C LEU A 470 -8.16 -3.57 -2.04
N ASN A 471 -8.42 -3.79 -3.33
CA ASN A 471 -9.36 -2.97 -4.09
C ASN A 471 -10.82 -3.14 -3.64
N SER A 472 -11.16 -4.25 -2.97
CA SER A 472 -12.49 -4.47 -2.36
C SER A 472 -12.60 -3.95 -0.93
N VAL A 473 -11.48 -3.61 -0.30
CA VAL A 473 -11.40 -3.02 1.03
C VAL A 473 -11.47 -1.51 0.87
N ASP A 474 -12.69 -0.97 0.88
CA ASP A 474 -12.89 0.47 1.07
C ASP A 474 -12.20 0.90 2.38
N SER A 475 -11.71 2.14 2.42
CA SER A 475 -10.97 2.74 3.54
C SER A 475 -11.67 2.62 4.91
N SER A 476 -12.98 2.33 4.90
CA SER A 476 -13.90 2.17 6.01
C SER A 476 -14.07 0.73 6.54
N ILE A 477 -13.52 -0.30 5.87
CA ILE A 477 -13.73 -1.70 6.25
C ILE A 477 -12.79 -2.14 7.37
N ASP A 478 -13.38 -2.78 8.37
CA ASP A 478 -12.71 -3.42 9.50
C ASP A 478 -11.89 -4.65 9.01
N LEU A 479 -10.60 -4.43 8.79
CA LEU A 479 -9.62 -5.46 8.43
C LEU A 479 -9.46 -6.56 9.50
N SER A 480 -10.03 -6.38 10.70
CA SER A 480 -9.98 -7.39 11.77
C SER A 480 -10.97 -8.56 11.56
N GLY A 481 -11.92 -8.42 10.63
CA GLY A 481 -13.00 -9.40 10.43
C GLY A 481 -12.71 -10.60 9.54
N GLY A 482 -11.56 -10.64 8.85
CA GLY A 482 -11.15 -11.76 7.99
C GLY A 482 -12.15 -12.14 6.87
N ALA A 483 -11.84 -11.77 5.63
CA ALA A 483 -12.42 -12.34 4.40
C ALA A 483 -13.96 -12.40 4.25
N ALA A 484 -14.77 -11.75 5.09
CA ALA A 484 -16.22 -11.89 5.04
C ALA A 484 -16.88 -11.26 3.79
N THR A 485 -16.17 -10.39 3.07
CA THR A 485 -16.69 -9.68 1.89
C THR A 485 -15.71 -9.68 0.72
N VAL A 486 -15.13 -10.83 0.40
CA VAL A 486 -14.44 -10.98 -0.90
C VAL A 486 -15.52 -11.09 -1.98
N GLY A 487 -15.58 -10.10 -2.87
CA GLY A 487 -16.59 -10.03 -3.94
C GLY A 487 -16.55 -11.27 -4.86
N SER A 488 -17.68 -11.55 -5.51
CA SER A 488 -17.93 -12.72 -6.39
C SER A 488 -16.99 -12.86 -7.60
N ALA A 489 -16.09 -11.90 -7.84
CA ALA A 489 -15.13 -11.88 -8.94
C ALA A 489 -13.80 -12.59 -8.63
N VAL A 490 -13.57 -13.05 -7.39
CA VAL A 490 -12.33 -13.74 -6.99
C VAL A 490 -12.54 -15.26 -7.01
N PRO A 491 -11.67 -16.05 -7.67
CA PRO A 491 -11.81 -17.50 -7.72
C PRO A 491 -11.75 -18.12 -6.31
N GLU A 492 -12.59 -19.13 -6.02
CA GLU A 492 -12.59 -19.81 -4.70
C GLU A 492 -11.24 -20.43 -4.36
N LYS A 493 -10.50 -20.87 -5.38
CA LYS A 493 -9.19 -21.48 -5.28
C LYS A 493 -8.22 -20.89 -6.30
N ILE A 494 -6.96 -20.73 -5.89
CA ILE A 494 -5.85 -20.37 -6.76
C ILE A 494 -4.87 -21.54 -6.85
N LYS A 495 -4.24 -21.70 -8.03
CA LYS A 495 -3.23 -22.73 -8.24
C LYS A 495 -1.84 -22.10 -8.16
N ILE A 496 -1.09 -22.44 -7.10
CA ILE A 496 0.28 -21.99 -6.85
C ILE A 496 1.13 -23.26 -6.83
N GLY A 497 2.23 -23.31 -7.58
CA GLY A 497 3.16 -24.45 -7.62
C GLY A 497 2.53 -25.82 -7.92
N GLY A 498 1.36 -25.86 -8.57
CA GLY A 498 0.62 -27.11 -8.83
C GLY A 498 -0.41 -27.49 -7.75
N LYS A 499 -0.40 -26.84 -6.58
CA LYS A 499 -1.32 -27.05 -5.46
C LYS A 499 -2.52 -26.10 -5.57
N GLU A 500 -3.73 -26.62 -5.34
CA GLU A 500 -4.93 -25.78 -5.19
C GLU A 500 -5.00 -25.23 -3.77
N ILE A 501 -5.12 -23.91 -3.64
CA ILE A 501 -5.19 -23.20 -2.36
C ILE A 501 -6.51 -22.44 -2.29
N PRO A 502 -7.33 -22.61 -1.23
CA PRO A 502 -8.47 -21.77 -0.99
C PRO A 502 -8.04 -20.31 -0.83
N VAL A 503 -8.59 -19.40 -1.62
CA VAL A 503 -8.23 -17.97 -1.55
C VAL A 503 -8.51 -17.42 -0.15
N LYS A 504 -9.57 -17.88 0.51
CA LYS A 504 -9.89 -17.50 1.90
C LYS A 504 -8.74 -17.75 2.89
N GLU A 505 -7.98 -18.82 2.74
CA GLU A 505 -6.86 -19.14 3.64
C GLU A 505 -5.68 -18.19 3.41
N PHE A 506 -5.23 -18.03 2.16
CA PHE A 506 -4.15 -17.11 1.79
C PHE A 506 -4.41 -15.68 2.31
N THR A 507 -5.66 -15.24 2.18
CA THR A 507 -6.08 -13.87 2.47
C THR A 507 -6.27 -13.59 3.95
N THR A 508 -6.47 -14.64 4.75
CA THR A 508 -6.50 -14.54 6.21
C THR A 508 -5.12 -14.19 6.76
N GLY A 509 -4.05 -14.78 6.23
CA GLY A 509 -2.67 -14.48 6.64
C GLY A 509 -2.27 -13.05 6.28
N THR A 510 -2.49 -12.64 5.02
CA THR A 510 -2.13 -11.28 4.60
C THR A 510 -3.03 -10.22 5.22
N GLY A 511 -4.32 -10.49 5.38
CA GLY A 511 -5.27 -9.60 6.08
C GLY A 511 -4.87 -9.37 7.54
N ARG A 512 -4.44 -10.41 8.27
CA ARG A 512 -3.91 -10.26 9.64
C ARG A 512 -2.67 -9.37 9.70
N LEU A 513 -1.70 -9.58 8.81
CA LEU A 513 -0.51 -8.73 8.74
C LEU A 513 -0.86 -7.26 8.43
N LEU A 514 -1.74 -7.03 7.46
CA LEU A 514 -2.19 -5.67 7.10
C LEU A 514 -2.98 -5.00 8.22
N ALA A 515 -3.86 -5.74 8.90
CA ALA A 515 -4.57 -5.24 10.07
C ALA A 515 -3.57 -4.83 11.16
N ALA A 516 -2.55 -5.66 11.40
CA ALA A 516 -1.49 -5.36 12.36
C ALA A 516 -0.69 -4.11 11.96
N TRP A 517 -0.37 -3.93 10.68
CA TRP A 517 0.32 -2.73 10.20
C TRP A 517 -0.56 -1.47 10.26
N LYS A 518 -1.80 -1.54 9.77
CA LYS A 518 -2.74 -0.41 9.80
C LYS A 518 -3.02 0.01 11.23
N LYS A 519 -3.19 -0.93 12.14
CA LYS A 519 -3.49 -0.62 13.53
C LYS A 519 -2.25 -0.23 14.33
N HIS A 520 -1.06 -0.72 13.97
CA HIS A 520 0.20 -0.12 14.42
C HIS A 520 0.20 1.37 14.05
N GLU A 521 -0.10 1.72 12.79
CA GLU A 521 -0.19 3.09 12.26
C GLU A 521 -1.31 3.94 12.88
N ASP A 522 -2.48 3.35 13.14
CA ASP A 522 -3.58 4.04 13.84
C ASP A 522 -3.21 4.31 15.31
N ASN A 523 -2.56 3.35 15.99
CA ASN A 523 -2.07 3.51 17.36
C ASN A 523 -0.97 4.58 17.46
N LEU A 524 -0.17 4.76 16.40
CA LEU A 524 0.84 5.81 16.29
C LEU A 524 0.24 7.22 16.22
N SER A 525 -0.97 7.36 15.68
CA SER A 525 -1.61 8.66 15.45
C SER A 525 -2.22 9.31 16.71
N GLY A 526 -2.10 8.68 17.88
CA GLY A 526 -2.70 9.16 19.13
C GLY A 526 -1.98 8.79 20.42
N GLN A 527 -0.74 8.29 20.37
CA GLN A 527 0.01 7.84 21.56
C GLN A 527 1.24 8.71 21.84
N ASN A 528 1.57 8.89 23.12
CA ASN A 528 2.74 9.66 23.55
C ASN A 528 4.05 8.94 23.16
N LYS A 529 5.13 9.70 22.93
CA LYS A 529 6.45 9.26 22.48
C LYS A 529 7.02 8.09 23.29
N GLU A 530 6.72 8.00 24.59
CA GLU A 530 7.19 6.89 25.43
C GLU A 530 6.59 5.52 25.06
N ILE A 531 5.35 5.48 24.56
CA ILE A 531 4.68 4.24 24.14
C ILE A 531 5.33 3.69 22.86
N LEU A 532 5.65 4.59 21.94
CA LEU A 532 6.33 4.25 20.69
C LEU A 532 7.73 3.72 20.96
N GLU A 533 8.48 4.36 21.85
CA GLU A 533 9.79 3.86 22.26
C GLU A 533 9.70 2.49 22.94
N ALA A 534 8.70 2.26 23.80
CA ALA A 534 8.50 0.97 24.47
C ALA A 534 8.15 -0.14 23.47
N ARG A 535 7.27 0.14 22.50
CA ARG A 535 6.87 -0.78 21.45
C ARG A 535 8.00 -1.10 20.49
N MET A 536 8.74 -0.09 20.02
CA MET A 536 9.94 -0.30 19.20
C MET A 536 11.01 -1.08 19.96
N LYS A 537 11.15 -0.87 21.28
CA LYS A 537 12.03 -1.71 22.11
C LYS A 537 11.55 -3.14 22.15
N VAL A 538 10.26 -3.42 22.37
CA VAL A 538 9.70 -4.79 22.34
C VAL A 538 9.96 -5.44 20.98
N ILE A 539 9.54 -4.80 19.89
CA ILE A 539 9.67 -5.34 18.54
C ILE A 539 11.15 -5.54 18.19
N ASN A 540 12.01 -4.52 18.29
CA ASN A 540 13.41 -4.62 17.86
C ASN A 540 14.32 -5.40 18.83
N ARG A 541 13.90 -5.67 20.07
CA ARG A 541 14.69 -6.49 21.03
C ARG A 541 14.26 -7.95 21.08
N LEU A 542 13.04 -8.26 20.65
CA LEU A 542 12.44 -9.58 20.87
C LEU A 542 12.13 -10.29 19.56
N THR A 543 11.49 -9.59 18.62
CA THR A 543 11.01 -10.18 17.38
C THR A 543 11.89 -9.76 16.21
N GLY A 544 12.33 -8.52 16.10
CA GLY A 544 13.33 -8.06 15.16
C GLY A 544 14.72 -8.49 15.59
N LYS A 545 15.36 -9.38 14.82
CA LYS A 545 16.78 -9.63 14.95
C LYS A 545 17.49 -8.86 13.87
N GLY A 546 17.88 -7.63 14.20
CA GLY A 546 18.94 -7.00 13.47
C GLY A 546 18.79 -5.54 13.17
N GLY A 547 19.81 -5.05 12.48
CA GLY A 547 19.95 -3.69 12.04
C GLY A 547 21.07 -3.61 11.03
N ILE A 548 21.02 -2.57 10.23
CA ILE A 548 22.06 -2.22 9.30
C ILE A 548 23.12 -1.46 10.08
N SER A 549 24.34 -1.99 10.14
CA SER A 549 25.47 -1.33 10.77
C SER A 549 26.46 -0.80 9.74
N LEU A 550 26.95 0.41 9.94
CA LEU A 550 28.10 0.97 9.25
C LEU A 550 29.30 0.95 10.19
N ILE A 551 30.38 0.32 9.76
CA ILE A 551 31.60 0.15 10.54
C ILE A 551 32.76 0.72 9.73
N GLN A 552 33.59 1.55 10.36
CA GLN A 552 34.88 1.94 9.80
C GLN A 552 35.92 0.90 10.22
N GLU A 553 36.59 0.33 9.24
CA GLU A 553 37.64 -0.66 9.45
C GLU A 553 38.99 0.02 9.66
N ASN A 554 39.91 -0.66 10.37
CA ASN A 554 41.30 -0.25 10.57
C ASN A 554 41.47 1.17 11.15
N VAL A 555 40.70 1.52 12.18
CA VAL A 555 40.85 2.82 12.85
C VAL A 555 42.11 2.81 13.75
N PRO A 556 43.08 3.72 13.53
CA PRO A 556 44.27 3.81 14.37
C PRO A 556 43.91 4.11 15.83
N LYS A 557 44.54 3.43 16.78
CA LYS A 557 44.36 3.71 18.21
C LYS A 557 45.51 4.57 18.71
N TYR A 558 45.20 5.79 19.14
CA TYR A 558 46.19 6.70 19.69
C TYR A 558 46.48 6.36 21.16
N ASP A 559 47.73 6.05 21.46
CA ASP A 559 48.24 5.93 22.83
C ASP A 559 49.19 7.11 23.07
N VAL A 560 48.85 7.95 24.06
CA VAL A 560 49.59 9.18 24.40
C VAL A 560 51.07 8.90 24.72
N TRP A 561 51.41 7.66 25.09
CA TRP A 561 52.76 7.22 25.43
C TRP A 561 53.46 6.42 24.32
N LYS A 562 52.75 5.99 23.27
CA LYS A 562 53.29 5.14 22.19
C LYS A 562 53.08 5.67 20.77
N GLY A 563 52.39 6.81 20.61
CA GLY A 563 51.99 7.34 19.30
C GLY A 563 50.82 6.54 18.69
N ASP A 564 50.61 6.67 17.38
CA ASP A 564 49.65 5.84 16.65
C ASP A 564 50.05 4.36 16.74
N VAL A 565 49.25 3.57 17.46
CA VAL A 565 49.43 2.11 17.51
C VAL A 565 48.60 1.52 16.37
N PRO A 566 49.20 0.79 15.42
CA PRO A 566 48.46 0.13 14.35
C PRO A 566 47.70 -1.07 14.94
N THR A 567 46.52 -0.81 15.50
CA THR A 567 45.54 -1.84 15.84
C THR A 567 44.39 -1.73 14.86
N ASN A 568 44.02 -2.85 14.23
CA ASN A 568 42.85 -2.95 13.34
C ASN A 568 41.56 -2.96 14.17
N THR A 569 41.28 -1.88 14.91
CA THR A 569 40.06 -1.82 15.72
C THR A 569 38.91 -1.30 14.85
N PRO A 570 37.87 -2.11 14.60
CA PRO A 570 36.67 -1.64 13.91
C PRO A 570 35.93 -0.63 14.79
N LYS A 571 35.37 0.41 14.18
CA LYS A 571 34.54 1.42 14.86
C LYS A 571 33.15 1.42 14.25
N VAL A 572 32.13 1.08 15.04
CA VAL A 572 30.72 1.27 14.64
C VAL A 572 30.45 2.77 14.55
N LEU A 573 30.05 3.22 13.36
CA LEU A 573 29.69 4.62 13.10
C LEU A 573 28.19 4.86 13.26
N LYS A 574 27.38 3.90 12.80
CA LYS A 574 25.92 4.01 12.83
C LYS A 574 25.27 2.63 12.84
N ILE A 575 24.12 2.53 13.52
CA ILE A 575 23.17 1.44 13.37
C ILE A 575 21.82 2.02 12.97
N ASP A 576 21.22 1.48 11.92
CA ASP A 576 19.89 1.80 11.43
C ASP A 576 18.98 0.55 11.52
N ILE A 577 17.90 0.69 12.27
CA ILE A 577 16.88 -0.34 12.46
C ILE A 577 15.58 -0.03 11.69
N SER A 578 15.46 1.19 11.16
CA SER A 578 14.22 1.68 10.53
C SER A 578 14.07 1.25 9.07
N ASN A 579 15.19 0.96 8.40
CA ASN A 579 15.24 0.50 7.01
C ASN A 579 15.72 -0.96 6.91
N TYR A 580 15.62 -1.72 8.00
CA TYR A 580 15.86 -3.17 8.03
C TYR A 580 14.52 -3.91 8.09
N TYR A 581 14.34 -4.87 7.20
CA TYR A 581 13.07 -5.60 7.05
C TYR A 581 13.29 -7.10 7.22
N ASP A 582 12.53 -7.70 8.15
CA ASP A 582 12.69 -9.08 8.55
C ASP A 582 11.32 -9.79 8.58
N TYR A 583 11.09 -10.70 7.64
CA TYR A 583 9.89 -11.54 7.62
C TYR A 583 9.81 -12.46 8.84
N ASP A 584 10.93 -13.01 9.29
CA ASP A 584 10.94 -13.92 10.43
C ASP A 584 10.60 -13.17 11.73
N ALA A 585 10.79 -11.85 11.78
CA ALA A 585 10.32 -11.03 12.90
C ALA A 585 8.80 -11.09 13.06
N TYR A 586 8.06 -11.01 11.94
CA TYR A 586 6.61 -11.21 11.94
C TYR A 586 6.24 -12.62 12.44
N LEU A 587 6.99 -13.65 12.04
CA LEU A 587 6.72 -15.01 12.52
C LEU A 587 6.94 -15.17 14.02
N ARG A 588 7.98 -14.53 14.55
CA ARG A 588 8.29 -14.53 15.98
C ARG A 588 7.24 -13.77 16.79
N GLU A 589 6.70 -12.68 16.23
CA GLU A 589 5.61 -11.93 16.86
C GLU A 589 4.31 -12.76 16.90
N GLU A 590 3.90 -13.36 15.79
CA GLU A 590 2.73 -14.26 15.74
C GLU A 590 2.88 -15.43 16.72
N TYR A 591 4.08 -16.01 16.78
CA TYR A 591 4.39 -17.08 17.71
C TYR A 591 4.21 -16.62 19.17
N LEU A 592 4.76 -15.45 19.54
CA LEU A 592 4.61 -14.91 20.89
C LEU A 592 3.14 -14.59 21.20
N ASN A 593 2.40 -14.06 20.23
CA ASN A 593 0.97 -13.78 20.36
C ASN A 593 0.16 -15.07 20.63
N GLN A 594 0.54 -16.18 20.00
CA GLN A 594 -0.18 -17.44 20.10
C GLN A 594 0.21 -18.26 21.34
N TYR A 595 1.49 -18.28 21.69
CA TYR A 595 2.03 -19.23 22.68
C TYR A 595 2.72 -18.58 23.87
N GLY A 596 2.93 -17.26 23.84
CA GLY A 596 3.76 -16.56 24.83
C GLY A 596 5.15 -17.19 24.92
N VAL A 597 5.61 -17.46 26.14
CA VAL A 597 6.87 -18.18 26.41
C VAL A 597 6.63 -19.63 26.83
N LYS A 598 5.38 -20.12 26.80
CA LYS A 598 5.01 -21.45 27.32
C LYS A 598 5.89 -22.56 26.74
N GLN A 599 6.00 -22.65 25.43
CA GLN A 599 6.74 -23.75 24.81
C GLN A 599 8.27 -23.63 25.02
N TYR A 600 8.81 -22.46 25.39
CA TYR A 600 10.22 -22.33 25.80
C TYR A 600 10.49 -23.10 27.08
N PHE A 601 9.58 -23.04 28.04
CA PHE A 601 9.66 -23.83 29.27
C PHE A 601 9.43 -25.33 29.01
N GLU A 602 8.65 -25.68 27.98
CA GLU A 602 8.43 -27.07 27.55
C GLU A 602 9.59 -27.64 26.70
N SER A 603 10.48 -26.78 26.19
CA SER A 603 11.55 -27.17 25.25
C SER A 603 12.73 -27.93 25.87
N GLY A 604 12.82 -27.98 27.21
CA GLY A 604 13.95 -28.55 27.93
C GLY A 604 15.23 -27.70 27.89
N ILE A 605 15.20 -26.47 27.34
CA ILE A 605 16.35 -25.54 27.33
C ILE A 605 16.61 -24.96 28.73
N THR A 606 15.58 -24.87 29.56
CA THR A 606 15.63 -24.37 30.93
C THR A 606 15.13 -25.43 31.90
N ASN A 607 15.73 -25.45 33.11
CA ASN A 607 15.30 -26.31 34.22
C ASN A 607 14.30 -25.62 35.16
N THR A 608 14.11 -24.29 35.02
CA THR A 608 13.12 -23.51 35.78
C THR A 608 11.73 -23.83 35.26
N SER A 609 10.74 -24.02 36.13
CA SER A 609 9.36 -24.22 35.72
C SER A 609 8.66 -22.91 35.36
N MET A 610 7.59 -22.98 34.55
CA MET A 610 6.76 -21.81 34.23
C MET A 610 6.18 -21.17 35.51
N GLU A 611 5.81 -21.97 36.51
CA GLU A 611 5.27 -21.50 37.79
C GLU A 611 6.30 -20.76 38.63
N GLU A 612 7.55 -21.23 38.65
CA GLU A 612 8.66 -20.55 39.31
C GLU A 612 8.98 -19.22 38.63
N TYR A 613 8.96 -19.20 37.29
CA TYR A 613 9.14 -17.97 36.53
C TYR A 613 8.03 -16.95 36.78
N MET A 614 6.76 -17.36 36.83
CA MET A 614 5.65 -16.46 37.13
C MET A 614 5.81 -15.76 38.48
N LYS A 615 6.30 -16.46 39.51
CA LYS A 615 6.59 -15.87 40.82
C LYS A 615 7.68 -14.79 40.78
N LEU A 616 8.65 -14.89 39.87
CA LEU A 616 9.75 -13.91 39.71
C LEU A 616 9.29 -12.60 39.07
N ILE A 617 8.22 -12.65 38.27
CA ILE A 617 7.71 -11.51 37.51
C ILE A 617 6.42 -10.93 38.11
N ASP A 618 5.83 -11.59 39.11
CA ASP A 618 4.52 -11.27 39.71
C ASP A 618 4.39 -9.81 40.15
N LYS A 619 5.44 -9.28 40.78
CA LYS A 619 5.47 -7.89 41.27
C LYS A 619 5.77 -6.83 40.20
N THR A 620 6.17 -7.25 39.01
CA THR A 620 6.66 -6.35 37.95
C THR A 620 5.85 -6.42 36.66
N THR A 621 4.80 -7.24 36.62
CA THR A 621 4.08 -7.59 35.38
C THR A 621 2.59 -7.73 35.69
N SER A 622 1.72 -7.09 34.89
CA SER A 622 0.27 -7.14 35.12
C SER A 622 -0.29 -8.55 34.88
N PRO A 623 -1.44 -8.91 35.51
CA PRO A 623 -2.07 -10.21 35.32
C PRO A 623 -2.34 -10.54 33.84
N GLU A 624 -2.75 -9.55 33.04
CA GLU A 624 -3.02 -9.73 31.61
C GLU A 624 -1.77 -10.10 30.81
N VAL A 625 -0.61 -9.52 31.16
CA VAL A 625 0.68 -9.85 30.55
C VAL A 625 1.20 -11.20 31.04
N GLN A 626 0.92 -11.58 32.30
CA GLN A 626 1.25 -12.92 32.78
C GLN A 626 0.44 -14.01 32.05
N GLU A 627 -0.86 -13.80 31.84
CA GLU A 627 -1.70 -14.71 31.04
C GLU A 627 -1.27 -14.75 29.58
N TYR A 628 -0.82 -13.62 29.02
CA TYR A 628 -0.20 -13.57 27.70
C TYR A 628 1.06 -14.43 27.63
N LEU A 629 1.98 -14.32 28.60
CA LEU A 629 3.20 -15.12 28.64
C LEU A 629 2.91 -16.63 28.75
N LYS A 630 1.78 -17.03 29.33
CA LYS A 630 1.31 -18.42 29.38
C LYS A 630 0.66 -18.92 28.08
N GLY A 631 0.43 -18.04 27.10
CA GLY A 631 -0.35 -18.36 25.91
C GLY A 631 -1.83 -18.60 26.22
N GLN A 632 -2.36 -17.96 27.26
CA GLN A 632 -3.73 -18.12 27.76
C GLN A 632 -4.58 -16.85 27.58
N SER A 633 -4.04 -15.84 26.90
CA SER A 633 -4.68 -14.54 26.70
C SER A 633 -5.07 -14.31 25.24
N SER A 634 -6.08 -13.46 25.02
CA SER A 634 -6.39 -12.89 23.69
C SER A 634 -5.64 -11.57 23.43
N LEU A 635 -4.83 -11.13 24.41
CA LEU A 635 -3.92 -10.01 24.27
C LEU A 635 -2.87 -10.33 23.20
N THR A 636 -2.47 -9.32 22.44
CA THR A 636 -1.42 -9.40 21.42
C THR A 636 -0.47 -8.25 21.65
N ILE A 637 0.81 -8.38 21.28
CA ILE A 637 1.80 -7.30 21.39
C ILE A 637 1.26 -6.01 20.78
N GLU A 638 0.59 -6.12 19.64
CA GLU A 638 -0.09 -5.02 18.95
C GLU A 638 -1.11 -4.26 19.84
N LYS A 639 -1.86 -4.96 20.69
CA LYS A 639 -2.91 -4.38 21.55
C LYS A 639 -2.41 -3.92 22.92
N MET A 640 -1.14 -4.14 23.25
CA MET A 640 -0.60 -3.76 24.57
C MET A 640 -0.41 -2.25 24.73
N ASP A 641 -0.76 -1.72 25.89
CA ASP A 641 -0.42 -0.35 26.29
C ASP A 641 1.04 -0.22 26.76
N GLU A 642 1.47 1.00 27.13
CA GLU A 642 2.84 1.25 27.60
C GLU A 642 3.29 0.36 28.76
N ASN A 643 2.42 0.23 29.77
CA ASN A 643 2.75 -0.46 31.01
C ASN A 643 2.81 -1.96 30.75
N GLN A 644 1.92 -2.46 29.89
CA GLN A 644 1.92 -3.84 29.44
C GLN A 644 3.18 -4.16 28.61
N LEU A 645 3.58 -3.28 27.70
CA LEU A 645 4.80 -3.43 26.91
C LEU A 645 6.06 -3.40 27.79
N ARG A 646 6.16 -2.45 28.73
CA ARG A 646 7.28 -2.39 29.69
C ARG A 646 7.30 -3.62 30.60
N GLY A 647 6.14 -4.05 31.08
CA GLY A 647 5.98 -5.28 31.86
C GLY A 647 6.44 -6.51 31.09
N LEU A 648 6.09 -6.60 29.80
CA LEU A 648 6.52 -7.67 28.91
C LEU A 648 8.05 -7.69 28.74
N VAL A 649 8.68 -6.54 28.47
CA VAL A 649 10.16 -6.46 28.37
C VAL A 649 10.81 -6.94 29.67
N ASN A 650 10.38 -6.40 30.81
CA ASN A 650 10.93 -6.76 32.12
C ASN A 650 10.75 -8.25 32.43
N ALA A 651 9.61 -8.84 32.07
CA ALA A 651 9.36 -10.25 32.25
C ALA A 651 10.31 -11.09 31.39
N LEU A 652 10.55 -10.70 30.14
CA LEU A 652 11.42 -11.43 29.22
C LEU A 652 12.90 -11.33 29.60
N ASP A 653 13.34 -10.19 30.14
CA ASP A 653 14.69 -10.02 30.71
C ASP A 653 14.95 -10.97 31.89
N LYS A 654 13.89 -11.35 32.62
CA LYS A 654 13.92 -12.29 33.74
C LYS A 654 13.75 -13.76 33.34
N LEU A 655 13.68 -14.08 32.04
CA LEU A 655 13.63 -15.47 31.60
C LEU A 655 14.90 -16.22 32.05
N PRO A 656 14.79 -17.54 32.29
CA PRO A 656 15.96 -18.37 32.51
C PRO A 656 16.92 -18.27 31.33
N LYS A 657 18.22 -18.07 31.59
CA LYS A 657 19.27 -17.73 30.60
C LYS A 657 19.14 -16.34 29.97
N GLY A 658 18.30 -15.47 30.54
CA GLY A 658 18.08 -14.11 30.09
C GLY A 658 17.28 -14.03 28.79
N ARG A 659 16.91 -12.81 28.40
CA ARG A 659 16.24 -12.52 27.12
C ARG A 659 17.03 -13.05 25.93
N GLU A 660 18.34 -12.81 25.89
CA GLU A 660 19.22 -13.32 24.83
C GLU A 660 19.15 -14.85 24.74
N GLY A 661 19.11 -15.55 25.88
CA GLY A 661 18.96 -17.00 25.92
C GLY A 661 17.69 -17.50 25.20
N PHE A 662 16.57 -16.82 25.39
CA PHE A 662 15.29 -17.15 24.73
C PHE A 662 15.25 -16.69 23.27
N VAL A 663 15.61 -15.44 23.00
CA VAL A 663 15.55 -14.85 21.66
C VAL A 663 16.56 -15.52 20.73
N ASP A 664 17.80 -15.76 21.19
CA ASP A 664 18.87 -16.30 20.36
C ASP A 664 18.82 -17.81 20.24
N ASN A 665 18.61 -18.53 21.34
CA ASN A 665 18.76 -19.98 21.32
C ASN A 665 17.45 -20.73 21.03
N TYR A 666 16.29 -20.07 21.18
CA TYR A 666 14.99 -20.70 21.00
C TYR A 666 14.16 -20.04 19.89
N LEU A 667 13.92 -18.74 19.99
CA LEU A 667 13.03 -18.01 19.09
C LEU A 667 13.66 -17.75 17.70
N ALA A 668 14.99 -17.66 17.60
CA ALA A 668 15.70 -17.49 16.32
C ALA A 668 16.11 -18.81 15.65
N ASN A 669 16.38 -19.86 16.40
CA ASN A 669 16.91 -21.14 15.90
C ASN A 669 15.84 -22.15 15.42
N ASN A 670 14.64 -21.68 15.04
CA ASN A 670 13.64 -22.44 14.28
C ASN A 670 13.07 -23.74 14.88
N LYS A 671 13.06 -23.94 16.21
CA LYS A 671 12.37 -25.12 16.80
C LYS A 671 10.83 -25.03 16.86
N TYR A 672 10.24 -23.90 16.52
CA TYR A 672 8.77 -23.70 16.47
C TYR A 672 8.16 -23.95 15.08
N ARG A 673 8.99 -24.17 14.04
CA ARG A 673 8.49 -24.50 12.68
C ARG A 673 7.99 -25.94 12.55
N GLU A 674 8.31 -26.81 13.50
CA GLU A 674 7.93 -28.24 13.49
C GLU A 674 6.71 -28.59 14.37
N ALA A 675 6.07 -27.61 14.99
CA ALA A 675 4.84 -27.81 15.75
C ALA A 675 3.61 -27.34 14.95
N GLN A 676 3.35 -27.97 13.79
CA GLN A 676 2.05 -27.92 13.09
C GLN A 676 1.61 -29.31 12.66
#